data_AF-A0A9N8F2V9-F1
#
_entry.id   AF-A0A9N8F2V9-F1
#
_cell.length_a   1.000
_cell.length_b   1.000
_cell.length_c   1.000
_cell.angle_alpha   90.00
_cell.angle_beta   90.00
_cell.angle_gamma   90.00
#
_symmetry.space_group_name_H-M   'P 1'
#
loop_
_entity.id
_entity.type
_entity.pdbx_description
1 polymer ?
#
loop_
_entity_poly.entity_id
_entity_poly.type
_entity_poly.pdbx_seq_one_letter_code
_entity_poly.pdbx_strand_id
1 'polypeptide(L)'
;MRINIKTLQSVIKRRCSASSIVKLAFCMIFCVNSILNLFTEIHTNSKYPMLAFKNLLKTETKEDIATTESNEKQSVLGNITSQWELKLAQRRATQVSAINEKTSFQSLIHTQQTIKLKIALLLQIGNTDLWPEMLTCITNIATAAKLSSTAIDIYISLHENTRPNDLTNIQYSVSNLKGIKQIEYIFVQNRGADVEPFLRQILQISKKEYDILLKLHTKSDLIWRERAIQSLCGTPEHIISIWKHLSSNANVDMVVPLGTVFSSYTDPRNVFPHLKRKYNLRGKTDFAKVFDNDTISAIKRVHDVLFLPSNNRGEYVKLNDNNLTIVAGTIFWVRMDVLRSLNYISTLVNLYEEFSLGYSDNKALEHILERLIPTEIVAQGRNISEFPPAPRIFALYFPQYHIFPENDRFWKDGFTEWSFLRSLDLEGIRKPLPLNKNGLGYYNLLNKDIRSKQANMARSAGITGFVYYHYWFVGKNAPICHKAMFRVLEEILIDGEPDMPFMLSWANEPWNKRWSGKSSNNTVLLNQEYGDIADWTLHFKYLLNFFRHPNYILIHGKPVLVIYRLGHLSKQLPPMLNLWQSLAIENGYPGIHLIHTIGSFYSIDKETSKLEERANLDAAFHFWPAATAGTGMELGNKTASTFDFDVNTPVQYWGAFTGFDRRPRVSNATPILRSVGEFRQGLSSSFQAMSNLPQKEIEKNFFFITAWNEWNEQAVLEPDNINEFGYLKALNDALIHFPAKNKIHVE
;
A
#
# COMPACT_ATOMS: atom_id res chain seq x y z
N MET A 1 25.47 28.44 50.53
CA MET A 1 26.55 29.29 51.07
C MET A 1 26.33 30.74 50.63
N ARG A 2 26.39 31.72 51.55
CA ARG A 2 26.59 33.13 51.16
C ARG A 2 27.94 33.22 50.46
N ILE A 3 27.96 33.46 49.15
CA ILE A 3 29.20 33.79 48.46
C ILE A 3 29.47 35.27 48.70
N ASN A 4 30.62 35.54 49.31
CA ASN A 4 31.16 36.86 49.53
C ASN A 4 31.46 37.53 48.18
N ILE A 5 30.72 38.59 47.87
CA ILE A 5 30.79 39.38 46.62
C ILE A 5 32.17 40.03 46.39
N LYS A 6 33.08 39.99 47.36
CA LYS A 6 34.44 40.54 47.21
C LYS A 6 35.43 39.64 46.44
N THR A 7 35.13 38.37 46.18
CA THR A 7 36.04 37.51 45.39
C THR A 7 35.77 37.59 43.88
N LEU A 8 34.57 38.01 43.47
CA LEU A 8 34.18 38.14 42.04
C LEU A 8 34.79 39.39 41.37
N GLN A 9 35.21 40.39 42.14
CA GLN A 9 35.84 41.61 41.61
C GLN A 9 37.32 41.42 41.21
N SER A 10 37.95 40.29 41.55
CA SER A 10 39.37 40.05 41.23
C SER A 10 39.62 39.30 39.92
N VAL A 11 38.60 38.67 39.32
CA VAL A 11 38.75 37.90 38.06
C VAL A 11 38.25 38.67 36.83
N ILE A 12 37.46 39.74 37.01
CA ILE A 12 36.95 40.61 35.92
C ILE A 12 38.00 41.64 35.44
N LYS A 13 39.28 41.55 35.88
CA LYS A 13 40.31 42.53 35.49
C LYS A 13 41.38 42.05 34.51
N ARG A 14 41.29 40.86 33.92
CA ARG A 14 42.22 40.45 32.84
C ARG A 14 41.55 39.65 31.74
N ARG A 15 41.54 40.24 30.54
CA ARG A 15 41.28 39.68 29.19
C ARG A 15 39.81 39.54 28.76
N CYS A 16 39.26 40.61 28.21
CA CYS A 16 38.19 40.55 27.21
C CYS A 16 38.63 41.30 25.94
N SER A 17 38.56 40.62 24.78
CA SER A 17 38.48 41.24 23.46
C SER A 17 37.04 41.10 22.93
N ALA A 18 36.65 42.00 22.04
CA ALA A 18 35.27 42.45 21.80
C ALA A 18 34.31 41.46 21.09
N SER A 19 34.59 40.15 20.99
CA SER A 19 33.69 39.21 20.28
C SER A 19 32.81 38.31 21.18
N SER A 20 32.95 38.39 22.50
CA SER A 20 32.14 37.58 23.44
C SER A 20 30.93 38.32 24.06
N ILE A 21 30.71 39.59 23.72
CA ILE A 21 29.55 40.38 24.19
C ILE A 21 28.35 40.25 23.23
N VAL A 22 28.59 39.91 21.96
CA VAL A 22 27.52 39.74 20.95
C VAL A 22 26.80 38.38 21.08
N LYS A 23 27.44 37.36 21.67
CA LYS A 23 26.83 36.03 21.88
C LYS A 23 25.96 35.91 23.13
N LEU A 24 26.09 36.82 24.12
CA LEU A 24 25.21 36.84 25.31
C LEU A 24 23.94 37.68 25.12
N ALA A 25 23.90 38.58 24.13
CA ALA A 25 22.72 39.40 23.82
C ALA A 25 21.68 38.67 22.94
N PHE A 26 22.12 37.75 22.08
CA PHE A 26 21.21 36.99 21.18
C PHE A 26 20.44 35.86 21.88
N CYS A 27 20.97 35.27 22.97
CA CYS A 27 20.27 34.23 23.73
C CYS A 27 19.16 34.76 24.65
N MET A 28 19.13 36.05 24.99
CA MET A 28 18.03 36.64 25.77
C MET A 28 16.88 37.20 24.93
N ILE A 29 17.07 37.43 23.62
CA ILE A 29 16.04 37.96 22.72
C ILE A 29 15.15 36.84 22.13
N PHE A 30 15.61 35.59 22.10
CA PHE A 30 14.85 34.46 21.55
C PHE A 30 13.92 33.72 22.53
N CYS A 31 14.02 33.98 23.85
CA CYS A 31 13.09 33.37 24.83
C CYS A 31 11.95 34.31 25.29
N VAL A 32 11.89 35.55 24.79
CA VAL A 32 10.87 36.54 25.22
C VAL A 32 9.78 36.77 24.15
N ASN A 33 9.98 36.35 22.89
CA ASN A 33 9.01 36.57 21.81
C ASN A 33 8.02 35.42 21.55
N SER A 34 8.04 34.34 22.33
CA SER A 34 7.08 33.23 22.18
C SER A 34 5.95 33.21 23.23
N ILE A 35 5.90 34.19 24.14
CA ILE A 35 4.83 34.29 25.16
C ILE A 35 4.34 35.74 25.27
N LEU A 36 4.08 36.37 24.13
CA LEU A 36 3.44 37.70 24.10
C LEU A 36 2.70 37.89 22.76
N ASN A 37 1.76 36.98 22.46
CA ASN A 37 0.79 37.20 21.37
C ASN A 37 -0.49 36.37 21.48
N LEU A 38 -0.95 36.07 22.70
CA LEU A 38 -2.34 35.68 22.90
C LEU A 38 -2.81 36.16 24.29
N PHE A 39 -3.87 36.97 24.26
CA PHE A 39 -4.73 37.43 25.37
C PHE A 39 -4.46 38.81 25.99
N THR A 40 -5.13 39.82 25.41
CA THR A 40 -5.82 40.92 26.11
C THR A 40 -7.09 41.23 25.30
N GLU A 41 -8.27 40.77 25.75
CA GLU A 41 -9.44 41.53 26.27
C GLU A 41 -10.53 40.46 26.56
N ILE A 42 -11.29 40.34 27.67
CA ILE A 42 -11.91 41.25 28.65
C ILE A 42 -12.24 40.47 29.97
N HIS A 43 -12.15 41.20 31.10
CA HIS A 43 -12.72 41.07 32.48
C HIS A 43 -13.73 39.94 32.85
N THR A 44 -13.86 39.39 34.06
CA THR A 44 -13.57 39.83 35.47
C THR A 44 -13.73 38.64 36.48
N ASN A 45 -13.09 38.76 37.66
CA ASN A 45 -13.27 38.04 38.96
C ASN A 45 -12.78 36.57 39.07
N SER A 46 -12.06 36.08 40.09
CA SER A 46 -11.62 36.63 41.39
C SER A 46 -10.45 35.79 42.00
N LYS A 47 -9.58 36.49 42.76
CA LYS A 47 -8.78 36.12 43.95
C LYS A 47 -7.69 35.01 43.93
N TYR A 48 -6.42 35.46 44.08
CA TYR A 48 -5.19 34.96 44.79
C TYR A 48 -5.22 33.60 45.55
N PRO A 49 -4.08 32.87 45.78
CA PRO A 49 -2.81 33.42 46.31
C PRO A 49 -1.46 32.72 45.91
N MET A 50 -0.33 33.36 46.26
CA MET A 50 1.02 32.80 46.17
C MET A 50 1.72 32.87 47.55
N LEU A 51 1.83 31.74 48.25
CA LEU A 51 2.65 31.60 49.47
C LEU A 51 3.00 30.13 49.78
N ALA A 52 3.83 29.48 48.94
CA ALA A 52 4.48 28.21 49.32
C ALA A 52 5.77 27.90 48.51
N PHE A 53 6.35 28.89 47.84
CA PHE A 53 7.56 28.71 47.01
C PHE A 53 8.87 28.74 47.81
N LYS A 54 8.81 28.57 49.14
CA LYS A 54 9.92 28.91 50.03
C LYS A 54 10.54 27.76 50.82
N ASN A 55 10.29 26.49 50.48
CA ASN A 55 10.77 25.41 51.36
C ASN A 55 11.27 24.08 50.75
N LEU A 56 11.35 23.88 49.44
CA LEU A 56 11.65 22.53 48.93
C LEU A 56 12.75 22.49 47.87
N LEU A 57 13.93 23.00 48.23
CA LEU A 57 15.19 22.45 47.73
C LEU A 57 16.17 22.32 48.91
N LYS A 58 16.31 21.10 49.42
CA LYS A 58 17.44 20.62 50.23
C LYS A 58 18.14 19.49 49.47
N THR A 59 19.38 19.77 49.09
CA THR A 59 20.62 18.93 49.13
C THR A 59 20.55 17.45 48.72
N GLU A 60 21.23 17.07 47.62
CA GLU A 60 22.51 16.31 47.52
C GLU A 60 22.34 14.78 47.79
N THR A 61 22.84 13.81 47.01
CA THR A 61 24.23 13.52 46.58
C THR A 61 24.30 12.35 45.56
N LYS A 62 25.35 12.39 44.70
CA LYS A 62 26.27 11.31 44.19
C LYS A 62 25.82 10.26 43.14
N GLU A 63 26.50 10.24 41.97
CA GLU A 63 27.51 9.25 41.45
C GLU A 63 26.81 7.93 41.01
N ASP A 64 26.86 7.43 39.77
CA ASP A 64 28.03 7.17 38.92
C ASP A 64 27.63 6.62 37.52
N ILE A 65 28.54 6.77 36.53
CA ILE A 65 28.81 5.89 35.35
C ILE A 65 27.92 5.95 34.06
N ALA A 66 28.65 6.23 32.96
CA ALA A 66 28.54 5.74 31.56
C ALA A 66 27.74 6.50 30.46
N THR A 67 28.54 6.95 29.49
CA THR A 67 28.34 6.99 28.02
C THR A 67 27.34 7.97 27.40
N THR A 68 27.88 9.12 27.04
CA THR A 68 27.41 10.07 26.03
C THR A 68 27.62 9.55 24.60
N GLU A 69 26.55 9.50 23.79
CA GLU A 69 26.45 10.07 22.42
C GLU A 69 25.16 9.59 21.73
N SER A 70 24.02 10.28 21.94
CA SER A 70 22.80 10.01 21.16
C SER A 70 21.74 11.12 21.11
N ASN A 71 22.00 12.36 21.56
CA ASN A 71 20.92 13.35 21.76
C ASN A 71 20.91 14.61 20.88
N GLU A 72 21.67 14.68 19.78
CA GLU A 72 21.48 15.75 18.78
C GLU A 72 20.60 15.35 17.58
N LYS A 73 20.15 14.09 17.47
CA LYS A 73 19.26 13.65 16.37
C LYS A 73 17.75 13.76 16.66
N GLN A 74 17.32 13.93 17.91
CA GLN A 74 15.89 13.95 18.27
C GLN A 74 15.22 15.34 18.20
N SER A 75 15.97 16.45 18.27
CA SER A 75 15.35 17.80 18.25
C SER A 75 14.96 18.27 16.83
N VAL A 76 15.58 17.70 15.79
CA VAL A 76 15.27 18.00 14.39
C VAL A 76 14.02 17.25 13.92
N LEU A 77 13.78 16.04 14.42
CA LEU A 77 12.61 15.21 14.08
C LEU A 77 11.29 15.79 14.62
N GLY A 78 11.29 16.38 15.83
CA GLY A 78 10.10 16.97 16.48
C GLY A 78 9.60 18.29 15.87
N ASN A 79 10.51 19.09 15.29
CA ASN A 79 10.13 20.34 14.61
C ASN A 79 9.60 20.11 13.17
N ILE A 80 9.94 18.98 12.55
CA ILE A 80 9.43 18.60 11.23
C ILE A 80 8.02 17.99 11.36
N THR A 81 7.75 17.24 12.43
CA THR A 81 6.42 16.65 12.70
C THR A 81 5.36 17.71 13.01
N SER A 82 5.70 18.77 13.76
CA SER A 82 4.74 19.82 14.11
C SER A 82 4.35 20.72 12.92
N GLN A 83 5.26 21.00 11.98
CA GLN A 83 4.89 21.69 10.72
C GLN A 83 4.11 20.79 9.75
N TRP A 84 4.31 19.46 9.82
CA TRP A 84 3.59 18.46 9.02
C TRP A 84 2.11 18.34 9.43
N GLU A 85 1.80 18.32 10.73
CA GLU A 85 0.43 18.30 11.24
C GLU A 85 -0.35 19.59 10.93
N LEU A 86 0.31 20.76 11.05
CA LEU A 86 -0.29 22.06 10.72
C LEU A 86 -0.59 22.22 9.21
N LYS A 87 0.26 21.69 8.32
CA LYS A 87 0.02 21.71 6.86
C LYS A 87 -1.05 20.71 6.42
N LEU A 88 -1.17 19.56 7.08
CA LEU A 88 -2.26 18.60 6.87
C LEU A 88 -3.63 19.19 7.28
N ALA A 89 -3.65 19.98 8.36
CA ALA A 89 -4.85 20.70 8.79
C ALA A 89 -5.24 21.83 7.82
N GLN A 90 -4.27 22.58 7.29
CA GLN A 90 -4.52 23.68 6.34
C GLN A 90 -4.94 23.22 4.93
N ARG A 91 -4.40 22.08 4.44
CA ARG A 91 -4.78 21.52 3.13
C ARG A 91 -6.21 20.95 3.08
N ARG A 92 -6.81 20.65 4.24
CA ARG A 92 -8.22 20.19 4.33
C ARG A 92 -9.24 21.31 4.08
N ALA A 93 -8.82 22.57 3.98
CA ALA A 93 -9.71 23.72 3.81
C ALA A 93 -10.08 24.04 2.34
N THR A 94 -9.45 23.42 1.33
CA THR A 94 -9.72 23.69 -0.10
C THR A 94 -10.46 22.54 -0.81
N GLN A 95 -11.34 21.85 -0.10
CA GLN A 95 -11.82 20.51 -0.47
C GLN A 95 -13.28 20.46 -0.96
N VAL A 96 -13.82 21.51 -1.59
CA VAL A 96 -15.21 21.49 -2.09
C VAL A 96 -15.30 21.20 -3.60
N SER A 97 -14.34 21.66 -4.41
CA SER A 97 -14.31 21.37 -5.86
C SER A 97 -13.77 19.96 -6.17
N ALA A 98 -12.69 19.53 -5.52
CA ALA A 98 -12.08 18.21 -5.72
C ALA A 98 -12.98 17.04 -5.28
N ILE A 99 -13.83 17.26 -4.26
CA ILE A 99 -14.81 16.25 -3.83
C ILE A 99 -15.92 16.10 -4.87
N ASN A 100 -16.39 17.19 -5.48
CA ASN A 100 -17.42 17.15 -6.52
C ASN A 100 -16.92 16.47 -7.80
N GLU A 101 -15.71 16.77 -8.26
CA GLU A 101 -15.11 16.10 -9.44
C GLU A 101 -14.79 14.62 -9.18
N LYS A 102 -14.33 14.25 -7.98
CA LYS A 102 -14.12 12.84 -7.62
C LYS A 102 -15.43 12.06 -7.67
N THR A 103 -16.52 12.67 -7.21
CA THR A 103 -17.84 12.04 -7.21
C THR A 103 -18.43 11.93 -8.63
N SER A 104 -18.14 12.90 -9.51
CA SER A 104 -18.58 12.84 -10.92
C SER A 104 -17.90 11.71 -11.70
N PHE A 105 -16.58 11.55 -11.60
CA PHE A 105 -15.89 10.45 -12.29
C PHE A 105 -16.26 9.07 -11.74
N GLN A 106 -16.48 8.97 -10.42
CA GLN A 106 -16.97 7.74 -9.81
C GLN A 106 -18.28 7.28 -10.46
N SER A 107 -19.24 8.19 -10.69
CA SER A 107 -20.52 7.85 -11.35
C SER A 107 -20.37 7.40 -12.81
N LEU A 108 -19.29 7.81 -13.48
CA LEU A 108 -18.99 7.45 -14.86
C LEU A 108 -18.30 6.08 -14.98
N ILE A 109 -17.63 5.61 -13.93
CA ILE A 109 -16.86 4.36 -13.93
C ILE A 109 -17.60 3.25 -13.20
N HIS A 110 -18.18 3.53 -12.04
CA HIS A 110 -18.88 2.54 -11.25
C HIS A 110 -20.32 2.38 -11.71
N THR A 111 -20.71 1.15 -12.06
CA THR A 111 -22.13 0.79 -12.12
C THR A 111 -22.65 0.75 -10.69
N GLN A 112 -23.75 1.44 -10.40
CA GLN A 112 -24.34 1.51 -9.06
C GLN A 112 -24.76 0.10 -8.60
N GLN A 113 -23.93 -0.54 -7.78
CA GLN A 113 -24.17 -1.88 -7.25
C GLN A 113 -24.52 -1.74 -5.78
N THR A 114 -25.81 -1.88 -5.47
CA THR A 114 -26.28 -1.80 -4.08
C THR A 114 -26.04 -3.15 -3.40
N ILE A 115 -25.12 -3.20 -2.43
CA ILE A 115 -24.94 -4.36 -1.57
C ILE A 115 -25.65 -4.07 -0.25
N LYS A 116 -26.81 -4.68 -0.04
CA LYS A 116 -27.58 -4.54 1.20
C LYS A 116 -27.11 -5.58 2.22
N LEU A 117 -25.98 -5.30 2.87
CA LEU A 117 -25.49 -6.07 4.02
C LEU A 117 -25.46 -5.18 5.26
N LYS A 118 -25.80 -5.75 6.41
CA LYS A 118 -25.53 -5.18 7.74
C LYS A 118 -24.19 -5.72 8.20
N ILE A 119 -23.20 -4.84 8.36
CA ILE A 119 -21.80 -5.24 8.60
C ILE A 119 -21.32 -4.73 9.95
N ALA A 120 -20.62 -5.59 10.70
CA ALA A 120 -19.89 -5.22 11.91
C ALA A 120 -18.37 -5.39 11.73
N LEU A 121 -17.58 -4.43 12.17
CA LEU A 121 -16.13 -4.56 12.26
C LEU A 121 -15.73 -4.70 13.73
N LEU A 122 -15.10 -5.81 14.08
CA LEU A 122 -14.60 -6.09 15.42
C LEU A 122 -13.08 -5.94 15.41
N LEU A 123 -12.61 -4.82 15.94
CA LEU A 123 -11.20 -4.43 15.98
C LEU A 123 -10.64 -4.67 17.39
N GLN A 124 -9.63 -5.52 17.53
CA GLN A 124 -8.90 -5.72 18.78
C GLN A 124 -7.54 -5.02 18.73
N ILE A 125 -7.42 -3.87 19.39
CA ILE A 125 -6.21 -3.04 19.40
C ILE A 125 -5.41 -3.33 20.68
N GLY A 126 -4.48 -4.27 20.57
CA GLY A 126 -3.52 -4.59 21.64
C GLY A 126 -2.23 -3.76 21.57
N ASN A 127 -1.85 -3.29 20.37
CA ASN A 127 -0.71 -2.41 20.16
C ASN A 127 -1.13 -1.16 19.36
N THR A 128 -1.15 -0.01 20.03
CA THR A 128 -1.56 1.27 19.44
C THR A 128 -0.57 1.81 18.42
N ASP A 129 0.70 1.41 18.45
CA ASP A 129 1.70 1.85 17.46
C ASP A 129 1.38 1.30 16.05
N LEU A 130 0.55 0.25 15.96
CA LEU A 130 0.08 -0.34 14.69
C LEU A 130 -1.21 0.31 14.17
N TRP A 131 -1.74 1.34 14.84
CA TRP A 131 -2.96 2.04 14.45
C TRP A 131 -2.96 2.57 13.01
N PRO A 132 -1.88 3.15 12.46
CA PRO A 132 -1.89 3.68 11.09
C PRO A 132 -2.27 2.64 10.03
N GLU A 133 -1.81 1.39 10.20
CA GLU A 133 -2.14 0.29 9.29
C GLU A 133 -3.62 -0.14 9.46
N MET A 134 -4.12 -0.18 10.70
CA MET A 134 -5.53 -0.46 10.99
C MET A 134 -6.44 0.64 10.41
N LEU A 135 -6.06 1.91 10.56
CA LEU A 135 -6.79 3.04 10.01
C LEU A 135 -6.88 2.97 8.48
N THR A 136 -5.81 2.53 7.81
CA THR A 136 -5.81 2.31 6.35
C THR A 136 -6.85 1.26 5.96
N CYS A 137 -6.87 0.12 6.65
CA CYS A 137 -7.85 -0.94 6.47
C CYS A 137 -9.30 -0.42 6.67
N ILE A 138 -9.56 0.29 7.77
CA ILE A 138 -10.89 0.84 8.10
C ILE A 138 -11.31 1.89 7.06
N THR A 139 -10.38 2.72 6.59
CA THR A 139 -10.63 3.73 5.55
C THR A 139 -11.05 3.09 4.23
N ASN A 140 -10.40 1.98 3.85
CA ASN A 140 -10.78 1.21 2.66
C ASN A 140 -12.18 0.61 2.80
N ILE A 141 -12.50 0.06 3.98
CA ILE A 141 -13.83 -0.49 4.29
C ILE A 141 -14.92 0.58 4.26
N ALA A 142 -14.68 1.72 4.89
CA ALA A 142 -15.60 2.86 4.87
C ALA A 142 -15.83 3.40 3.44
N THR A 143 -14.77 3.40 2.63
CA THR A 143 -14.86 3.77 1.20
C THR A 143 -15.69 2.75 0.42
N ALA A 144 -15.45 1.45 0.61
CA ALA A 144 -16.25 0.38 0.01
C ALA A 144 -17.73 0.51 0.37
N ALA A 145 -18.02 0.76 1.66
CA ALA A 145 -19.37 0.95 2.18
C ALA A 145 -20.11 2.09 1.48
N LYS A 146 -19.41 3.22 1.28
CA LYS A 146 -19.96 4.38 0.55
C LYS A 146 -20.26 4.02 -0.90
N LEU A 147 -19.36 3.32 -1.58
CA LEU A 147 -19.51 2.92 -2.98
C LEU A 147 -20.67 1.93 -3.18
N SER A 148 -20.94 1.05 -2.20
CA SER A 148 -21.98 0.03 -2.26
C SER A 148 -23.28 0.39 -1.54
N SER A 149 -23.37 1.60 -0.97
CA SER A 149 -24.51 2.06 -0.14
C SER A 149 -24.82 1.12 1.03
N THR A 150 -23.77 0.63 1.69
CA THR A 150 -23.82 -0.32 2.81
C THR A 150 -23.58 0.40 4.13
N ALA A 151 -24.24 -0.03 5.20
CA ALA A 151 -24.04 0.52 6.54
C ALA A 151 -23.07 -0.35 7.36
N ILE A 152 -22.11 0.29 8.03
CA ILE A 152 -21.09 -0.38 8.83
C ILE A 152 -21.08 0.17 10.24
N ASP A 153 -21.08 -0.75 11.21
CA ASP A 153 -20.86 -0.46 12.62
C ASP A 153 -19.48 -0.96 13.04
N ILE A 154 -18.78 -0.19 13.86
CA ILE A 154 -17.42 -0.51 14.32
C ILE A 154 -17.39 -0.69 15.84
N TYR A 155 -16.70 -1.73 16.28
CA TYR A 155 -16.44 -2.01 17.69
C TYR A 155 -14.94 -2.11 17.89
N ILE A 156 -14.38 -1.25 18.74
CA ILE A 156 -12.94 -1.17 19.00
C ILE A 156 -12.68 -1.58 20.44
N SER A 157 -11.90 -2.63 20.64
CA SER A 157 -11.38 -2.99 21.96
C SER A 157 -9.98 -2.42 22.16
N LEU A 158 -9.72 -1.88 23.34
CA LEU A 158 -8.45 -1.29 23.76
C LEU A 158 -8.09 -1.80 25.16
N HIS A 159 -6.80 -1.85 25.49
CA HIS A 159 -6.41 -2.17 26.86
C HIS A 159 -6.79 -1.04 27.83
N GLU A 160 -7.17 -1.37 29.06
CA GLU A 160 -7.51 -0.38 30.12
C GLU A 160 -6.37 0.62 30.40
N ASN A 161 -5.12 0.22 30.18
CA ASN A 161 -3.92 1.03 30.37
C ASN A 161 -3.47 1.78 29.10
N THR A 162 -4.31 1.87 28.06
CA THR A 162 -4.01 2.59 26.82
C THR A 162 -3.68 4.06 27.13
N ARG A 163 -2.61 4.58 26.50
CA ARG A 163 -2.18 5.98 26.69
C ARG A 163 -3.31 6.94 26.25
N PRO A 164 -3.65 7.99 27.02
CA PRO A 164 -4.72 8.93 26.67
C PRO A 164 -4.56 9.58 25.29
N ASN A 165 -3.32 9.87 24.89
CA ASN A 165 -3.02 10.44 23.57
C ASN A 165 -3.35 9.46 22.44
N ASP A 166 -3.03 8.18 22.61
CA ASP A 166 -3.33 7.15 21.61
C ASP A 166 -4.83 6.95 21.46
N LEU A 167 -5.57 6.90 22.59
CA LEU A 167 -7.02 6.83 22.59
C LEU A 167 -7.65 8.01 21.84
N THR A 168 -7.18 9.23 22.14
CA THR A 168 -7.67 10.45 21.49
C THR A 168 -7.37 10.43 19.99
N ASN A 169 -6.18 10.00 19.59
CA ASN A 169 -5.80 9.86 18.19
C ASN A 169 -6.68 8.84 17.46
N ILE A 170 -6.93 7.68 18.08
CA ILE A 170 -7.82 6.65 17.53
C ILE A 170 -9.23 7.21 17.33
N GLN A 171 -9.82 7.79 18.38
CA GLN A 171 -11.18 8.38 18.34
C GLN A 171 -11.31 9.48 17.29
N TYR A 172 -10.33 10.38 17.21
CA TYR A 172 -10.29 11.44 16.21
C TYR A 172 -10.17 10.86 14.79
N SER A 173 -9.36 9.83 14.59
CA SER A 173 -9.13 9.22 13.28
C SER A 173 -10.41 8.57 12.73
N VAL A 174 -11.13 7.78 13.53
CA VAL A 174 -12.35 7.09 13.06
C VAL A 174 -13.60 7.98 12.99
N SER A 175 -13.72 9.00 13.85
CA SER A 175 -14.88 9.91 13.82
C SER A 175 -14.96 10.75 12.54
N ASN A 176 -13.83 10.95 11.86
CA ASN A 176 -13.76 11.69 10.59
C ASN A 176 -14.08 10.83 9.34
N LEU A 177 -14.25 9.51 9.51
CA LEU A 177 -14.52 8.62 8.39
C LEU A 177 -15.99 8.66 7.98
N LYS A 178 -16.24 8.88 6.69
CA LYS A 178 -17.57 8.82 6.09
C LYS A 178 -17.93 7.37 5.76
N GLY A 179 -19.19 6.97 5.94
CA GLY A 179 -19.67 5.61 5.65
C GLY A 179 -19.73 4.69 6.87
N ILE A 180 -19.42 5.20 8.06
CA ILE A 180 -19.60 4.50 9.34
C ILE A 180 -20.87 5.03 10.00
N LYS A 181 -21.71 4.12 10.48
CA LYS A 181 -22.98 4.45 11.15
C LYS A 181 -22.79 4.66 12.65
N GLN A 182 -22.10 3.74 13.33
CA GLN A 182 -21.81 3.86 14.76
C GLN A 182 -20.43 3.30 15.10
N ILE A 183 -19.85 3.82 16.19
CA ILE A 183 -18.58 3.36 16.74
C ILE A 183 -18.79 3.13 18.24
N GLU A 184 -18.44 1.94 18.72
CA GLU A 184 -18.49 1.58 20.14
C GLU A 184 -17.10 1.15 20.62
N TYR A 185 -16.77 1.50 21.86
CA TYR A 185 -15.49 1.19 22.48
C TYR A 185 -15.69 0.25 23.66
N ILE A 186 -14.79 -0.70 23.83
CA ILE A 186 -14.71 -1.56 25.02
C ILE A 186 -13.27 -1.58 25.55
N PHE A 187 -13.13 -1.42 26.85
CA PHE A 187 -11.82 -1.49 27.51
C PHE A 187 -11.67 -2.86 28.18
N VAL A 188 -10.54 -3.50 27.96
CA VAL A 188 -10.26 -4.88 28.39
C VAL A 188 -8.91 -4.98 29.08
N GLN A 189 -8.75 -5.97 29.94
CA GLN A 189 -7.44 -6.33 30.49
C GLN A 189 -6.61 -7.06 29.43
N ASN A 190 -5.28 -7.09 29.58
CA ASN A 190 -4.41 -7.86 28.69
C ASN A 190 -4.44 -9.35 29.06
N ARG A 191 -5.56 -10.01 28.75
CA ARG A 191 -5.84 -11.41 29.07
C ARG A 191 -6.40 -12.11 27.83
N GLY A 192 -5.96 -13.33 27.53
CA GLY A 192 -6.46 -14.13 26.39
C GLY A 192 -6.16 -13.52 25.01
N ALA A 193 -5.13 -12.68 24.91
CA ALA A 193 -4.69 -11.98 23.70
C ALA A 193 -5.84 -11.32 22.91
N ASP A 194 -6.07 -11.73 21.65
CA ASP A 194 -7.14 -11.20 20.79
C ASP A 194 -8.47 -11.97 20.91
N VAL A 195 -8.48 -13.10 21.62
CA VAL A 195 -9.64 -13.99 21.73
C VAL A 195 -10.65 -13.47 22.74
N GLU A 196 -10.19 -13.12 23.95
CA GLU A 196 -11.07 -12.61 25.00
C GLU A 196 -11.79 -11.31 24.57
N PRO A 197 -11.09 -10.30 23.98
CA PRO A 197 -11.75 -9.07 23.58
C PRO A 197 -12.74 -9.32 22.44
N PHE A 198 -12.42 -10.25 21.54
CA PHE A 198 -13.32 -10.68 20.47
C PHE A 198 -14.59 -11.33 21.04
N LEU A 199 -14.49 -12.23 22.02
CA LEU A 199 -15.66 -12.86 22.66
C LEU A 199 -16.55 -11.83 23.37
N ARG A 200 -15.97 -10.84 24.05
CA ARG A 200 -16.74 -9.74 24.63
C ARG A 200 -17.47 -8.90 23.58
N GLN A 201 -16.81 -8.61 22.47
CA GLN A 201 -17.45 -7.89 21.37
C GLN A 201 -18.59 -8.70 20.76
N ILE A 202 -18.43 -10.02 20.60
CA ILE A 202 -19.50 -10.92 20.15
C ILE A 202 -20.69 -10.92 21.11
N LEU A 203 -20.46 -10.93 22.43
CA LEU A 203 -21.56 -10.76 23.41
C LEU A 203 -22.29 -9.43 23.22
N GLN A 204 -21.55 -8.33 23.08
CA GLN A 204 -22.09 -6.99 22.92
C GLN A 204 -23.01 -6.88 21.70
N ILE A 205 -22.67 -7.60 20.62
CA ILE A 205 -23.45 -7.57 19.37
C ILE A 205 -24.43 -8.74 19.20
N SER A 206 -24.50 -9.68 20.14
CA SER A 206 -25.29 -10.92 20.02
C SER A 206 -26.77 -10.69 19.72
N LYS A 207 -27.36 -9.61 20.26
CA LYS A 207 -28.76 -9.21 20.04
C LYS A 207 -28.97 -8.33 18.81
N LYS A 208 -27.90 -7.93 18.12
CA LYS A 208 -27.96 -7.08 16.91
C LYS A 208 -28.04 -7.97 15.66
N GLU A 209 -28.63 -7.42 14.62
CA GLU A 209 -28.74 -8.08 13.32
C GLU A 209 -27.61 -7.64 12.40
N TYR A 210 -26.61 -8.51 12.25
CA TYR A 210 -25.56 -8.38 11.25
C TYR A 210 -25.59 -9.61 10.33
N ASP A 211 -25.26 -9.41 9.06
CA ASP A 211 -25.15 -10.50 8.09
C ASP A 211 -23.73 -11.07 8.11
N ILE A 212 -22.74 -10.19 8.12
CA ILE A 212 -21.31 -10.53 8.14
C ILE A 212 -20.54 -9.64 9.11
N LEU A 213 -19.41 -10.15 9.60
CA LEU A 213 -18.45 -9.39 10.38
C LEU A 213 -17.02 -9.57 9.87
N LEU A 214 -16.17 -8.57 10.14
CA LEU A 214 -14.72 -8.69 10.04
C LEU A 214 -14.14 -8.74 11.45
N LYS A 215 -13.39 -9.80 11.77
CA LYS A 215 -12.49 -9.83 12.94
C LYS A 215 -11.12 -9.37 12.49
N LEU A 216 -10.59 -8.33 13.13
CA LEU A 216 -9.25 -7.80 12.87
C LEU A 216 -8.57 -7.45 14.20
N HIS A 217 -7.29 -7.75 14.33
CA HIS A 217 -6.51 -7.39 15.51
C HIS A 217 -5.10 -6.92 15.15
N THR A 218 -4.47 -6.20 16.07
CA THR A 218 -3.08 -5.75 15.90
C THR A 218 -2.12 -6.92 16.06
N LYS A 219 -1.59 -7.43 14.94
CA LYS A 219 -0.64 -8.55 14.90
C LYS A 219 0.80 -8.05 14.85
N SER A 220 1.67 -8.44 15.78
CA SER A 220 3.05 -7.94 15.80
C SER A 220 3.92 -8.39 14.62
N ASP A 221 3.66 -9.59 14.07
CA ASP A 221 4.37 -10.14 12.91
C ASP A 221 4.02 -9.34 11.64
N LEU A 222 5.01 -8.62 11.10
CA LEU A 222 4.83 -7.72 9.94
C LEU A 222 4.34 -8.47 8.70
N ILE A 223 5.00 -9.56 8.31
CA ILE A 223 4.71 -10.30 7.07
C ILE A 223 3.29 -10.85 7.13
N TRP A 224 2.90 -11.39 8.29
CA TRP A 224 1.56 -11.92 8.50
C TRP A 224 0.51 -10.81 8.49
N ARG A 225 0.77 -9.71 9.20
CA ARG A 225 -0.11 -8.55 9.29
C ARG A 225 -0.36 -7.95 7.91
N GLU A 226 0.71 -7.73 7.13
CA GLU A 226 0.61 -7.19 5.78
C GLU A 226 -0.21 -8.10 4.87
N ARG A 227 0.02 -9.42 4.90
CA ARG A 227 -0.78 -10.37 4.10
C ARG A 227 -2.25 -10.33 4.48
N ALA A 228 -2.57 -10.33 5.77
CA ALA A 228 -3.95 -10.29 6.24
C ALA A 228 -4.67 -8.99 5.85
N ILE A 229 -4.04 -7.84 6.08
CA ILE A 229 -4.60 -6.53 5.71
C ILE A 229 -4.80 -6.45 4.19
N GLN A 230 -3.78 -6.81 3.41
CA GLN A 230 -3.88 -6.74 1.95
C GLN A 230 -4.96 -7.68 1.42
N SER A 231 -5.11 -8.88 1.98
CA SER A 231 -6.12 -9.87 1.55
C SER A 231 -7.55 -9.51 1.93
N LEU A 232 -7.79 -8.84 3.06
CA LEU A 232 -9.15 -8.69 3.60
C LEU A 232 -9.67 -7.25 3.54
N CYS A 233 -8.77 -6.28 3.43
CA CYS A 233 -9.10 -4.86 3.35
C CYS A 233 -8.05 -4.02 2.60
N GLY A 234 -7.33 -4.62 1.65
CA GLY A 234 -6.24 -3.96 0.93
C GLY A 234 -6.68 -2.80 0.04
N THR A 235 -7.83 -2.93 -0.63
CA THR A 235 -8.46 -1.88 -1.43
C THR A 235 -9.99 -1.92 -1.29
N PRO A 236 -10.70 -0.80 -1.55
CA PRO A 236 -12.16 -0.77 -1.56
C PRO A 236 -12.78 -1.79 -2.53
N GLU A 237 -12.23 -1.93 -3.73
CA GLU A 237 -12.74 -2.85 -4.75
C GLU A 237 -12.61 -4.31 -4.31
N HIS A 238 -11.50 -4.65 -3.65
CA HIS A 238 -11.26 -6.00 -3.14
C HIS A 238 -12.25 -6.35 -2.02
N ILE A 239 -12.58 -5.40 -1.15
CA ILE A 239 -13.59 -5.57 -0.09
C ILE A 239 -14.98 -5.78 -0.70
N ILE A 240 -15.34 -5.00 -1.73
CA ILE A 240 -16.58 -5.18 -2.48
C ILE A 240 -16.63 -6.59 -3.09
N SER A 241 -15.50 -7.09 -3.63
CA SER A 241 -15.41 -8.46 -4.15
C SER A 241 -15.69 -9.51 -3.06
N ILE A 242 -15.13 -9.34 -1.86
CA ILE A 242 -15.37 -10.24 -0.72
C ILE A 242 -16.85 -10.21 -0.32
N TRP A 243 -17.46 -9.03 -0.21
CA TRP A 243 -18.87 -8.90 0.15
C TRP A 243 -19.78 -9.53 -0.90
N LYS A 244 -19.48 -9.34 -2.19
CA LYS A 244 -20.19 -10.04 -3.27
C LYS A 244 -20.05 -11.54 -3.12
N HIS A 245 -18.82 -12.04 -2.95
CA HIS A 245 -18.54 -13.46 -2.80
C HIS A 245 -19.34 -14.07 -1.64
N LEU A 246 -19.36 -13.43 -0.47
CA LEU A 246 -20.17 -13.86 0.66
C LEU A 246 -21.67 -13.70 0.37
N SER A 247 -22.13 -12.66 -0.32
CA SER A 247 -23.56 -12.52 -0.64
C SER A 247 -24.06 -13.54 -1.68
N SER A 248 -23.22 -13.94 -2.64
CA SER A 248 -23.61 -14.81 -3.75
C SER A 248 -23.35 -16.29 -3.49
N ASN A 249 -22.46 -16.64 -2.55
CA ASN A 249 -22.12 -18.03 -2.25
C ASN A 249 -22.70 -18.45 -0.91
N ALA A 250 -23.92 -18.98 -0.94
CA ALA A 250 -24.65 -19.41 0.24
C ALA A 250 -23.98 -20.57 1.01
N ASN A 251 -22.97 -21.24 0.46
CA ASN A 251 -22.20 -22.32 1.12
C ASN A 251 -20.89 -21.86 1.76
N VAL A 252 -20.48 -20.61 1.54
CA VAL A 252 -19.27 -20.04 2.12
C VAL A 252 -19.66 -19.23 3.35
N ASP A 253 -19.05 -19.55 4.49
CA ASP A 253 -19.33 -18.85 5.74
C ASP A 253 -18.16 -18.01 6.23
N MET A 254 -16.95 -18.24 5.73
CA MET A 254 -15.75 -17.51 6.13
C MET A 254 -14.85 -17.21 4.94
N VAL A 255 -14.25 -16.01 4.95
CA VAL A 255 -13.22 -15.58 4.01
C VAL A 255 -11.98 -15.17 4.79
N VAL A 256 -10.82 -15.72 4.39
CA VAL A 256 -9.54 -15.54 5.08
C VAL A 256 -8.40 -15.25 4.11
N PRO A 257 -7.20 -14.84 4.57
CA PRO A 257 -6.07 -14.60 3.68
C PRO A 257 -5.55 -15.88 3.02
N LEU A 258 -5.11 -15.79 1.77
CA LEU A 258 -4.68 -16.95 0.99
C LEU A 258 -3.50 -17.71 1.63
N GLY A 259 -3.63 -19.02 1.72
CA GLY A 259 -2.63 -19.93 2.27
C GLY A 259 -2.56 -19.92 3.80
N THR A 260 -3.59 -19.42 4.48
CA THR A 260 -3.67 -19.40 5.96
C THR A 260 -4.59 -20.46 6.53
N VAL A 261 -5.38 -21.14 5.69
CA VAL A 261 -6.21 -22.28 6.11
C VAL A 261 -5.43 -23.57 5.97
N PHE A 262 -5.32 -24.37 7.04
CA PHE A 262 -4.77 -25.72 6.95
C PHE A 262 -5.30 -26.68 8.02
N SER A 263 -5.19 -27.97 7.71
CA SER A 263 -5.50 -29.12 8.54
C SER A 263 -4.35 -30.13 8.46
N SER A 264 -4.42 -31.23 9.21
CA SER A 264 -3.44 -32.33 9.15
C SER A 264 -3.22 -32.90 7.75
N TYR A 265 -4.20 -32.77 6.86
CA TYR A 265 -4.19 -33.29 5.47
C TYR A 265 -3.90 -32.24 4.40
N THR A 266 -3.66 -30.98 4.76
CA THR A 266 -3.42 -29.93 3.77
C THR A 266 -2.05 -30.11 3.09
N ASP A 267 -2.01 -30.08 1.75
CA ASP A 267 -0.74 -30.06 1.01
C ASP A 267 0.08 -28.80 1.40
N PRO A 268 1.34 -28.93 1.87
CA PRO A 268 2.18 -27.78 2.22
C PRO A 268 2.39 -26.76 1.10
N ARG A 269 2.22 -27.13 -0.17
CA ARG A 269 2.26 -26.18 -1.30
C ARG A 269 1.11 -25.19 -1.26
N ASN A 270 -0.01 -25.55 -0.62
CA ASN A 270 -1.16 -24.68 -0.44
C ASN A 270 -1.05 -23.74 0.78
N VAL A 271 0.03 -23.82 1.56
CA VAL A 271 0.24 -23.00 2.76
C VAL A 271 1.28 -21.92 2.50
N PHE A 272 0.98 -20.72 2.99
CA PHE A 272 1.83 -19.54 2.91
C PHE A 272 3.25 -19.83 3.45
N PRO A 273 4.35 -19.50 2.75
CA PRO A 273 5.69 -19.94 3.14
C PRO A 273 6.17 -19.41 4.50
N HIS A 274 5.78 -18.19 4.88
CA HIS A 274 6.05 -17.68 6.24
C HIS A 274 5.50 -18.59 7.33
N LEU A 275 4.27 -19.10 7.17
CA LEU A 275 3.69 -20.05 8.11
C LEU A 275 4.44 -21.37 8.12
N LYS A 276 4.89 -21.85 6.95
CA LYS A 276 5.72 -23.06 6.87
C LYS A 276 7.01 -22.93 7.66
N ARG A 277 7.70 -21.78 7.57
CA ARG A 277 8.91 -21.51 8.35
C ARG A 277 8.59 -21.48 9.84
N LYS A 278 7.53 -20.77 10.24
CA LYS A 278 7.11 -20.64 11.65
C LYS A 278 6.75 -21.98 12.29
N TYR A 279 6.03 -22.85 11.59
CA TYR A 279 5.64 -24.17 12.07
C TYR A 279 6.68 -25.27 11.76
N ASN A 280 7.89 -24.90 11.29
CA ASN A 280 8.98 -25.82 10.92
C ASN A 280 8.55 -26.96 9.96
N LEU A 281 7.73 -26.61 8.97
CA LEU A 281 7.17 -27.55 7.99
C LEU A 281 8.21 -27.85 6.89
N ARG A 282 9.22 -28.66 7.20
CA ARG A 282 10.26 -29.09 6.25
C ARG A 282 9.76 -30.21 5.33
N GLY A 283 9.08 -29.85 4.24
CA GLY A 283 8.94 -30.68 3.03
C GLY A 283 8.12 -31.98 3.13
N LYS A 284 7.76 -32.45 4.34
CA LYS A 284 6.77 -33.51 4.58
C LYS A 284 5.79 -33.06 5.66
N THR A 285 4.53 -33.44 5.45
CA THR A 285 3.34 -33.23 6.27
C THR A 285 3.56 -33.57 7.74
N ASP A 286 4.00 -32.61 8.55
CA ASP A 286 3.97 -32.71 10.01
C ASP A 286 3.09 -31.62 10.61
N PHE A 287 1.95 -31.35 9.97
CA PHE A 287 0.84 -30.65 10.63
C PHE A 287 0.36 -31.42 11.88
N ALA A 288 0.71 -32.71 12.02
CA ALA A 288 0.49 -33.50 13.23
C ALA A 288 1.14 -32.88 14.49
N LYS A 289 2.21 -32.09 14.37
CA LYS A 289 2.73 -31.30 15.51
C LYS A 289 1.87 -30.11 15.89
N VAL A 290 1.11 -29.54 14.95
CA VAL A 290 0.15 -28.45 15.22
C VAL A 290 -1.16 -29.01 15.78
N PHE A 291 -1.48 -30.25 15.43
CA PHE A 291 -2.59 -31.05 15.95
C PHE A 291 -2.06 -32.20 16.80
N ASP A 292 -1.28 -31.91 17.85
CA ASP A 292 -0.86 -32.94 18.80
C ASP A 292 -2.08 -33.53 19.54
N ASN A 293 -1.96 -34.77 20.02
CA ASN A 293 -3.07 -35.51 20.61
C ASN A 293 -3.75 -34.78 21.79
N ASP A 294 -2.99 -34.02 22.60
CA ASP A 294 -3.56 -33.27 23.72
C ASP A 294 -4.43 -32.13 23.20
N THR A 295 -3.92 -31.38 22.22
CA THR A 295 -4.65 -30.27 21.58
C THR A 295 -5.90 -30.77 20.85
N ILE A 296 -5.81 -31.87 20.09
CA ILE A 296 -6.98 -32.51 19.45
C ILE A 296 -8.04 -32.86 20.49
N SER A 297 -7.61 -33.55 21.55
CA SER A 297 -8.53 -34.00 22.60
C SER A 297 -9.19 -32.82 23.32
N ALA A 298 -8.45 -31.73 23.54
CA ALA A 298 -8.98 -30.51 24.14
C ALA A 298 -9.99 -29.81 23.22
N ILE A 299 -9.70 -29.67 21.92
CA ILE A 299 -10.63 -29.11 20.94
C ILE A 299 -11.93 -29.91 20.92
N LYS A 300 -11.87 -31.24 20.85
CA LYS A 300 -13.06 -32.11 20.86
C LYS A 300 -13.87 -31.95 22.13
N ARG A 301 -13.23 -31.96 23.31
CA ARG A 301 -13.94 -31.76 24.59
C ARG A 301 -14.63 -30.40 24.67
N VAL A 302 -13.95 -29.34 24.28
CA VAL A 302 -14.52 -27.98 24.32
C VAL A 302 -15.63 -27.86 23.28
N HIS A 303 -15.46 -28.45 22.09
CA HIS A 303 -16.52 -28.53 21.09
C HIS A 303 -17.76 -29.25 21.62
N ASP A 304 -17.61 -30.46 22.18
CA ASP A 304 -18.71 -31.20 22.77
C ASP A 304 -19.44 -30.30 23.80
N VAL A 305 -18.72 -29.64 24.71
CA VAL A 305 -19.34 -28.73 25.71
C VAL A 305 -20.10 -27.56 25.07
N LEU A 306 -19.56 -26.96 24.00
CA LEU A 306 -20.09 -25.75 23.36
C LEU A 306 -21.09 -26.01 22.24
N PHE A 307 -21.24 -27.24 21.75
CA PHE A 307 -22.11 -27.54 20.62
C PHE A 307 -23.06 -28.72 20.89
N LEU A 308 -22.93 -29.43 22.03
CA LEU A 308 -23.93 -30.42 22.45
C LEU A 308 -25.31 -29.73 22.66
N PRO A 309 -26.42 -30.26 22.10
CA PRO A 309 -27.71 -29.60 22.21
C PRO A 309 -28.21 -29.60 23.65
N SER A 310 -28.52 -28.42 24.19
CA SER A 310 -29.21 -28.31 25.48
C SER A 310 -30.66 -28.80 25.42
N ASN A 311 -31.28 -28.80 24.22
CA ASN A 311 -32.64 -29.26 23.95
C ASN A 311 -32.83 -29.68 22.47
N ASN A 312 -32.42 -30.90 22.06
CA ASN A 312 -32.84 -31.69 20.87
C ASN A 312 -33.34 -30.99 19.56
N ARG A 313 -32.90 -29.78 19.22
CA ARG A 313 -33.40 -29.02 18.04
C ARG A 313 -32.33 -28.61 17.02
N GLY A 314 -31.08 -29.03 17.21
CA GLY A 314 -30.02 -28.89 16.21
C GLY A 314 -29.33 -30.23 15.98
N GLU A 315 -28.91 -30.50 14.74
CA GLU A 315 -28.07 -31.65 14.43
C GLU A 315 -26.69 -31.44 15.04
N TYR A 316 -26.41 -32.14 16.13
CA TYR A 316 -25.08 -32.20 16.71
C TYR A 316 -24.13 -32.96 15.79
N VAL A 317 -23.04 -32.31 15.38
CA VAL A 317 -21.97 -32.97 14.61
C VAL A 317 -20.83 -33.32 15.55
N LYS A 318 -20.63 -34.62 15.78
CA LYS A 318 -19.46 -35.10 16.54
C LYS A 318 -18.20 -34.92 15.71
N LEU A 319 -17.23 -34.15 16.22
CA LEU A 319 -15.97 -33.90 15.50
C LEU A 319 -15.16 -35.17 15.28
N ASN A 320 -14.68 -35.34 14.05
CA ASN A 320 -13.59 -36.25 13.71
C ASN A 320 -12.30 -35.45 13.40
N ASP A 321 -11.18 -36.16 13.22
CA ASP A 321 -9.87 -35.51 13.00
C ASP A 321 -9.80 -34.76 11.66
N ASN A 322 -10.61 -35.15 10.66
CA ASN A 322 -10.66 -34.49 9.35
C ASN A 322 -11.33 -33.12 9.42
N ASN A 323 -12.18 -32.88 10.42
CA ASN A 323 -12.84 -31.59 10.61
C ASN A 323 -11.89 -30.51 11.15
N LEU A 324 -10.82 -30.91 11.86
CA LEU A 324 -9.94 -29.99 12.58
C LEU A 324 -9.22 -29.05 11.62
N THR A 325 -9.56 -27.76 11.74
CA THR A 325 -9.12 -26.73 10.79
C THR A 325 -8.56 -25.53 11.53
N ILE A 326 -7.44 -25.02 11.02
CA ILE A 326 -6.79 -23.81 11.54
C ILE A 326 -6.91 -22.71 10.50
N VAL A 327 -7.37 -21.55 10.95
CA VAL A 327 -7.20 -20.27 10.24
C VAL A 327 -6.11 -19.51 10.96
N ALA A 328 -4.92 -19.56 10.39
CA ALA A 328 -3.75 -19.06 11.06
C ALA A 328 -3.84 -17.52 11.15
N GLY A 329 -3.66 -17.01 12.38
CA GLY A 329 -3.58 -15.58 12.65
C GLY A 329 -4.92 -14.91 12.89
N THR A 330 -6.03 -15.67 12.85
CA THR A 330 -7.34 -15.27 13.42
C THR A 330 -7.88 -13.91 12.96
N ILE A 331 -7.63 -13.56 11.69
CA ILE A 331 -8.20 -12.40 11.01
C ILE A 331 -9.03 -12.92 9.83
N PHE A 332 -10.32 -12.62 9.81
CA PHE A 332 -11.25 -13.17 8.81
C PHE A 332 -12.54 -12.38 8.71
N TRP A 333 -13.17 -12.45 7.54
CA TRP A 333 -14.60 -12.17 7.37
C TRP A 333 -15.40 -13.43 7.66
N VAL A 334 -16.52 -13.33 8.37
CA VAL A 334 -17.39 -14.49 8.66
C VAL A 334 -18.86 -14.07 8.72
N ARG A 335 -19.77 -15.01 8.42
CA ARG A 335 -21.21 -14.79 8.65
C ARG A 335 -21.55 -14.76 10.13
N MET A 336 -22.47 -13.89 10.49
CA MET A 336 -22.89 -13.76 11.90
C MET A 336 -23.60 -15.02 12.41
N ASP A 337 -24.32 -15.75 11.55
CA ASP A 337 -25.09 -16.93 11.96
C ASP A 337 -24.20 -18.07 12.49
N VAL A 338 -22.98 -18.22 11.96
CA VAL A 338 -21.98 -19.16 12.48
C VAL A 338 -21.58 -18.83 13.92
N LEU A 339 -21.59 -17.54 14.29
CA LEU A 339 -21.26 -17.12 15.65
C LEU A 339 -22.48 -17.10 16.58
N ARG A 340 -23.71 -17.15 16.04
CA ARG A 340 -24.95 -17.23 16.82
C ARG A 340 -25.30 -18.65 17.24
N SER A 341 -24.92 -19.66 16.45
CA SER A 341 -25.03 -21.07 16.84
C SER A 341 -24.18 -21.41 18.07
N LEU A 342 -23.23 -20.53 18.43
CA LEU A 342 -22.62 -20.49 19.74
C LEU A 342 -23.69 -20.09 20.78
N ASN A 343 -24.57 -21.02 21.16
CA ASN A 343 -25.53 -20.90 22.29
C ASN A 343 -24.86 -20.61 23.66
N TYR A 344 -23.54 -20.36 23.65
CA TYR A 344 -22.61 -20.42 24.76
C TYR A 344 -21.74 -19.17 24.89
N ILE A 345 -22.02 -18.08 24.15
CA ILE A 345 -21.21 -16.85 24.29
C ILE A 345 -21.20 -16.38 25.76
N SER A 346 -22.29 -16.57 26.51
CA SER A 346 -22.32 -16.31 27.97
C SER A 346 -21.47 -17.30 28.79
N THR A 347 -21.44 -18.57 28.41
CA THR A 347 -20.64 -19.62 29.07
C THR A 347 -19.15 -19.41 28.84
N LEU A 348 -18.76 -18.97 27.64
CA LEU A 348 -17.37 -18.65 27.28
C LEU A 348 -16.81 -17.47 28.08
N VAL A 349 -17.64 -16.49 28.44
CA VAL A 349 -17.22 -15.39 29.30
C VAL A 349 -17.08 -15.80 30.77
N ASN A 350 -17.73 -16.87 31.21
CA ASN A 350 -17.47 -17.44 32.53
C ASN A 350 -16.12 -18.17 32.62
N LEU A 351 -15.46 -18.44 31.48
CA LEU A 351 -14.10 -18.95 31.42
C LEU A 351 -13.06 -17.83 31.49
N TYR A 352 -13.46 -16.60 31.83
CA TYR A 352 -12.57 -15.44 31.90
C TYR A 352 -11.36 -15.66 32.82
N GLU A 353 -11.54 -16.37 33.94
CA GLU A 353 -10.45 -16.67 34.88
C GLU A 353 -9.49 -17.75 34.38
N GLU A 354 -9.85 -18.51 33.35
CA GLU A 354 -9.02 -19.57 32.77
C GLU A 354 -8.10 -19.06 31.65
N PHE A 355 -8.34 -17.84 31.14
CA PHE A 355 -7.47 -17.24 30.12
C PHE A 355 -6.14 -16.80 30.74
N SER A 356 -5.05 -17.05 30.02
CA SER A 356 -3.73 -16.61 30.45
C SER A 356 -3.60 -15.08 30.41
N LEU A 357 -2.80 -14.51 31.33
CA LEU A 357 -2.36 -13.12 31.20
C LEU A 357 -1.36 -13.02 30.04
N GLY A 358 -1.63 -12.13 29.09
CA GLY A 358 -0.86 -12.04 27.85
C GLY A 358 -1.16 -13.17 26.86
N TYR A 359 -0.12 -13.83 26.37
CA TYR A 359 -0.19 -14.88 25.35
C TYR A 359 0.65 -16.08 25.79
N SER A 360 0.05 -17.27 25.84
CA SER A 360 0.74 -18.52 26.16
C SER A 360 0.58 -19.53 25.02
N ASP A 361 1.69 -20.00 24.44
CA ASP A 361 1.65 -20.91 23.28
C ASP A 361 1.09 -22.29 23.64
N ASN A 362 0.35 -22.90 22.70
CA ASN A 362 -0.12 -24.29 22.65
C ASN A 362 -0.65 -24.89 23.97
N LYS A 363 -1.95 -25.24 23.98
CA LYS A 363 -2.77 -25.82 25.08
C LYS A 363 -3.56 -24.82 25.93
N ALA A 364 -3.29 -23.52 25.80
CA ALA A 364 -4.10 -22.49 26.42
C ALA A 364 -5.52 -22.46 25.86
N LEU A 365 -6.50 -22.09 26.68
CA LEU A 365 -7.92 -22.07 26.30
C LEU A 365 -8.16 -21.15 25.09
N GLU A 366 -7.54 -19.97 25.07
CA GLU A 366 -7.62 -19.02 23.96
C GLU A 366 -7.27 -19.66 22.62
N HIS A 367 -6.18 -20.44 22.55
CA HIS A 367 -5.75 -21.12 21.34
C HIS A 367 -6.70 -22.21 20.86
N ILE A 368 -7.38 -22.88 21.80
CA ILE A 368 -8.40 -23.87 21.45
C ILE A 368 -9.59 -23.13 20.84
N LEU A 369 -10.06 -22.06 21.47
CA LEU A 369 -11.21 -21.27 21.01
C LEU A 369 -10.98 -20.64 19.62
N GLU A 370 -9.77 -20.19 19.31
CA GLU A 370 -9.39 -19.70 17.97
C GLU A 370 -9.64 -20.72 16.86
N ARG A 371 -9.45 -22.00 17.16
CA ARG A 371 -9.55 -23.09 16.18
C ARG A 371 -10.97 -23.64 16.06
N LEU A 372 -11.84 -23.36 17.03
CA LEU A 372 -13.20 -23.90 17.05
C LEU A 372 -14.07 -23.35 15.94
N ILE A 373 -14.06 -22.04 15.69
CA ILE A 373 -14.91 -21.42 14.66
C ILE A 373 -14.65 -22.04 13.28
N PRO A 374 -13.40 -22.07 12.75
CA PRO A 374 -13.17 -22.68 11.44
C PRO A 374 -13.40 -24.20 11.44
N THR A 375 -13.13 -24.90 12.55
CA THR A 375 -13.43 -26.33 12.69
C THR A 375 -14.93 -26.60 12.62
N GLU A 376 -15.75 -25.78 13.27
CA GLU A 376 -17.21 -25.92 13.27
C GLU A 376 -17.80 -25.67 11.88
N ILE A 377 -17.32 -24.65 11.17
CA ILE A 377 -17.72 -24.38 9.78
C ILE A 377 -17.49 -25.64 8.94
N VAL A 378 -16.29 -26.23 9.02
CA VAL A 378 -15.95 -27.44 8.25
C VAL A 378 -16.76 -28.65 8.72
N ALA A 379 -17.01 -28.80 10.03
CA ALA A 379 -17.82 -29.88 10.58
C ALA A 379 -19.27 -29.85 10.06
N GLN A 380 -19.84 -28.66 9.87
CA GLN A 380 -21.17 -28.47 9.29
C GLN A 380 -21.21 -28.63 7.75
N GLY A 381 -20.10 -29.03 7.12
CA GLY A 381 -20.00 -29.16 5.66
C GLY A 381 -20.00 -27.82 4.93
N ARG A 382 -19.64 -26.73 5.63
CA ARG A 382 -19.61 -25.37 5.10
C ARG A 382 -18.20 -25.00 4.67
N ASN A 383 -18.08 -24.01 3.78
CA ASN A 383 -16.81 -23.68 3.13
C ASN A 383 -16.12 -22.45 3.72
N ILE A 384 -14.79 -22.53 3.70
CA ILE A 384 -13.89 -21.39 3.93
C ILE A 384 -13.22 -21.04 2.60
N SER A 385 -13.34 -19.78 2.19
CA SER A 385 -12.69 -19.26 0.99
C SER A 385 -11.46 -18.44 1.36
N GLU A 386 -10.48 -18.43 0.47
CA GLU A 386 -9.19 -17.79 0.65
C GLU A 386 -8.98 -16.68 -0.40
N PHE A 387 -8.68 -15.45 0.03
CA PHE A 387 -8.41 -14.31 -0.86
C PHE A 387 -6.91 -13.94 -0.86
N PRO A 388 -6.26 -13.80 -2.03
CA PRO A 388 -4.88 -13.31 -2.07
C PRO A 388 -4.81 -11.83 -1.67
N PRO A 389 -3.60 -11.30 -1.41
CA PRO A 389 -3.40 -9.86 -1.26
C PRO A 389 -4.05 -9.07 -2.40
N ALA A 390 -4.72 -7.95 -2.12
CA ALA A 390 -5.30 -7.11 -3.15
C ALA A 390 -4.22 -6.61 -4.14
N PRO A 391 -4.48 -6.65 -5.47
CA PRO A 391 -3.53 -6.10 -6.44
C PRO A 391 -3.48 -4.57 -6.32
N ARG A 392 -2.27 -4.01 -6.26
CA ARG A 392 -2.06 -2.56 -6.27
C ARG A 392 -1.68 -2.10 -7.67
N ILE A 393 -2.64 -1.49 -8.37
CA ILE A 393 -2.50 -1.15 -9.77
C ILE A 393 -1.64 0.10 -9.98
N PHE A 394 -0.58 -0.01 -10.77
CA PHE A 394 0.30 1.09 -11.15
C PHE A 394 0.30 1.27 -12.67
N ALA A 395 -0.08 2.45 -13.14
CA ALA A 395 -0.07 2.75 -14.57
C ALA A 395 1.22 3.50 -14.94
N LEU A 396 1.91 3.05 -16.00
CA LEU A 396 3.03 3.79 -16.56
C LEU A 396 2.56 5.13 -17.10
N TYR A 397 3.38 6.16 -16.91
CA TYR A 397 3.00 7.53 -17.19
C TYR A 397 4.07 8.22 -18.03
N PHE A 398 3.67 8.64 -19.22
CA PHE A 398 4.51 9.36 -20.15
C PHE A 398 4.42 10.86 -19.86
N PRO A 399 5.52 11.52 -19.47
CA PRO A 399 5.50 12.93 -19.07
C PRO A 399 5.47 13.90 -20.27
N GLN A 400 5.50 13.39 -21.50
CA GLN A 400 5.47 14.22 -22.71
C GLN A 400 4.02 14.56 -23.05
N TYR A 401 3.60 15.81 -22.87
CA TYR A 401 2.50 16.49 -23.62
C TYR A 401 2.64 18.00 -23.41
N HIS A 402 3.88 18.47 -23.45
CA HIS A 402 4.27 19.87 -23.25
C HIS A 402 5.50 20.15 -24.12
N ILE A 403 5.72 21.43 -24.42
CA ILE A 403 6.87 21.87 -25.22
C ILE A 403 8.13 21.81 -24.36
N PHE A 404 9.23 21.34 -24.92
CA PHE A 404 10.54 21.33 -24.27
C PHE A 404 11.69 21.39 -25.29
N PRO A 405 12.88 21.88 -24.89
CA PRO A 405 13.92 22.31 -25.83
C PRO A 405 14.42 21.23 -26.79
N GLU A 406 14.61 19.99 -26.32
CA GLU A 406 15.12 18.93 -27.17
C GLU A 406 14.14 18.56 -28.28
N ASN A 407 12.83 18.52 -27.98
CA ASN A 407 11.81 18.24 -28.99
C ASN A 407 11.72 19.36 -30.03
N ASP A 408 11.80 20.62 -29.62
CA ASP A 408 11.81 21.74 -30.56
C ASP A 408 13.01 21.64 -31.52
N ARG A 409 14.19 21.29 -30.98
CA ARG A 409 15.42 21.06 -31.77
C ARG A 409 15.30 19.89 -32.75
N PHE A 410 14.60 18.82 -32.39
CA PHE A 410 14.54 17.60 -33.20
C PHE A 410 13.43 17.60 -34.26
N TRP A 411 12.32 18.30 -33.99
CA TRP A 411 11.12 18.22 -34.80
C TRP A 411 10.76 19.56 -35.44
N LYS A 412 10.37 20.53 -34.61
CA LYS A 412 10.04 21.92 -34.95
C LYS A 412 9.60 22.64 -33.67
N ASP A 413 9.68 23.96 -33.68
CA ASP A 413 9.17 24.79 -32.59
C ASP A 413 7.70 24.47 -32.26
N GLY A 414 7.43 24.31 -30.97
CA GLY A 414 6.09 24.03 -30.44
C GLY A 414 5.69 22.56 -30.55
N PHE A 415 6.63 21.65 -30.85
CA PHE A 415 6.31 20.24 -31.00
C PHE A 415 5.91 19.62 -29.66
N THR A 416 4.76 18.94 -29.69
CA THR A 416 4.34 17.97 -28.67
C THR A 416 3.95 16.67 -29.33
N GLU A 417 3.77 15.59 -28.57
CA GLU A 417 3.26 14.32 -29.09
C GLU A 417 1.87 14.47 -29.72
N TRP A 418 1.09 15.49 -29.33
CA TRP A 418 -0.15 15.82 -30.00
C TRP A 418 0.03 16.21 -31.47
N SER A 419 1.21 16.67 -31.88
CA SER A 419 1.50 17.00 -33.28
C SER A 419 1.30 15.82 -34.21
N PHE A 420 1.59 14.59 -33.75
CA PHE A 420 1.39 13.38 -34.54
C PHE A 420 -0.08 12.94 -34.55
N LEU A 421 -0.82 13.18 -33.47
CA LEU A 421 -2.17 12.64 -33.30
C LEU A 421 -3.29 13.56 -33.79
N ARG A 422 -3.13 14.90 -33.66
CA ARG A 422 -4.20 15.87 -33.95
C ARG A 422 -4.66 15.81 -35.40
N SER A 423 -3.71 15.78 -36.33
CA SER A 423 -3.99 15.78 -37.78
C SER A 423 -4.18 14.39 -38.36
N LEU A 424 -3.98 13.32 -37.57
CA LEU A 424 -4.08 11.96 -38.07
C LEU A 424 -5.54 11.57 -38.21
N ASP A 425 -5.96 11.30 -39.43
CA ASP A 425 -7.27 10.75 -39.76
C ASP A 425 -7.11 9.32 -40.25
N LEU A 426 -6.95 8.42 -39.29
CA LEU A 426 -6.75 7.00 -39.53
C LEU A 426 -7.73 6.21 -38.66
N GLU A 427 -8.46 5.28 -39.30
CA GLU A 427 -9.45 4.47 -38.62
C GLU A 427 -8.84 3.63 -37.48
N GLY A 428 -9.56 3.57 -36.37
CA GLY A 428 -9.17 2.84 -35.17
C GLY A 428 -8.14 3.55 -34.29
N ILE A 429 -7.61 4.71 -34.70
CA ILE A 429 -6.72 5.51 -33.84
C ILE A 429 -7.54 6.27 -32.79
N ARG A 430 -7.25 5.98 -31.53
CA ARG A 430 -7.84 6.60 -30.34
C ARG A 430 -7.25 7.98 -30.11
N LYS A 431 -8.13 8.95 -29.84
CA LYS A 431 -7.82 10.35 -29.49
C LYS A 431 -8.38 10.66 -28.10
N PRO A 432 -7.85 11.68 -27.39
CA PRO A 432 -8.37 12.06 -26.09
C PRO A 432 -9.88 12.34 -26.14
N LEU A 433 -10.60 11.84 -25.13
CA LEU A 433 -12.03 12.12 -25.00
C LEU A 433 -12.25 13.66 -24.91
N PRO A 434 -13.18 14.24 -25.69
CA PRO A 434 -13.43 15.69 -25.67
C PRO A 434 -14.00 16.20 -24.34
N LEU A 435 -13.76 17.50 -24.04
CA LEU A 435 -14.18 18.15 -22.80
C LEU A 435 -15.71 18.10 -22.58
N ASN A 436 -16.51 18.23 -23.64
CA ASN A 436 -17.98 18.16 -23.57
C ASN A 436 -18.52 16.76 -23.22
N LYS A 437 -17.66 15.74 -23.20
CA LYS A 437 -17.96 14.37 -22.78
C LYS A 437 -17.26 13.99 -21.47
N ASN A 438 -16.89 14.98 -20.64
CA ASN A 438 -16.12 14.79 -19.41
C ASN A 438 -14.69 14.23 -19.64
N GLY A 439 -14.16 14.34 -20.86
CA GLY A 439 -12.76 14.02 -21.14
C GLY A 439 -11.82 15.20 -20.85
N LEU A 440 -10.54 15.05 -21.19
CA LEU A 440 -9.51 16.10 -21.00
C LEU A 440 -9.13 16.83 -22.29
N GLY A 441 -9.59 16.33 -23.45
CA GLY A 441 -9.14 16.80 -24.75
C GLY A 441 -7.62 16.74 -24.90
N TYR A 442 -7.09 17.53 -25.83
CA TYR A 442 -5.64 17.65 -25.97
C TYR A 442 -5.09 18.65 -24.94
N TYR A 443 -4.43 18.13 -23.91
CA TYR A 443 -4.02 18.89 -22.73
C TYR A 443 -2.54 19.27 -22.70
N ASN A 444 -2.13 20.06 -21.70
CA ASN A 444 -0.73 20.31 -21.36
C ASN A 444 -0.46 19.80 -19.94
N LEU A 445 0.52 18.91 -19.77
CA LEU A 445 0.84 18.32 -18.46
C LEU A 445 1.46 19.27 -17.45
N LEU A 446 1.92 20.46 -17.86
CA LEU A 446 2.32 21.50 -16.92
C LEU A 446 1.11 22.13 -16.21
N ASN A 447 -0.10 21.93 -16.73
CA ASN A 447 -1.31 22.35 -16.03
C ASN A 447 -1.62 21.39 -14.88
N LYS A 448 -1.53 21.89 -13.64
CA LYS A 448 -1.85 21.14 -12.43
C LYS A 448 -3.26 20.54 -12.44
N ASP A 449 -4.25 21.27 -12.97
CA ASP A 449 -5.65 20.83 -12.96
C ASP A 449 -5.85 19.59 -13.84
N ILE A 450 -5.07 19.47 -14.92
CA ILE A 450 -5.05 18.29 -15.77
C ILE A 450 -4.49 17.09 -15.01
N ARG A 451 -3.34 17.27 -14.33
CA ARG A 451 -2.73 16.19 -13.54
C ARG A 451 -3.65 15.74 -12.42
N SER A 452 -4.27 16.67 -11.70
CA SER A 452 -5.25 16.36 -10.64
C SER A 452 -6.48 15.62 -11.20
N LYS A 453 -7.01 16.01 -12.36
CA LYS A 453 -8.13 15.30 -13.01
C LYS A 453 -7.74 13.89 -13.44
N GLN A 454 -6.55 13.70 -14.01
CA GLN A 454 -6.04 12.37 -14.35
C GLN A 454 -5.95 11.47 -13.12
N ALA A 455 -5.42 11.98 -12.01
CA ALA A 455 -5.37 11.23 -10.75
C ALA A 455 -6.75 10.92 -10.18
N ASN A 456 -7.73 11.83 -10.33
CA ASN A 456 -9.11 11.58 -9.91
C ASN A 456 -9.78 10.48 -10.74
N MET A 457 -9.62 10.50 -12.07
CA MET A 457 -10.10 9.42 -12.95
C MET A 457 -9.43 8.09 -12.61
N ALA A 458 -8.10 8.09 -12.47
CA ALA A 458 -7.31 6.91 -12.17
C ALA A 458 -7.73 6.27 -10.84
N ARG A 459 -7.83 7.06 -9.77
CA ARG A 459 -8.26 6.59 -8.45
C ARG A 459 -9.69 6.05 -8.46
N SER A 460 -10.57 6.66 -9.25
CA SER A 460 -11.97 6.19 -9.39
C SER A 460 -12.06 4.84 -10.12
N ALA A 461 -11.03 4.45 -10.88
CA ALA A 461 -10.95 3.15 -11.52
C ALA A 461 -10.25 2.06 -10.68
N GLY A 462 -9.76 2.40 -9.48
CA GLY A 462 -8.97 1.51 -8.63
C GLY A 462 -7.45 1.55 -8.91
N ILE A 463 -6.96 2.55 -9.64
CA ILE A 463 -5.52 2.74 -9.86
C ILE A 463 -4.88 3.33 -8.59
N THR A 464 -3.85 2.67 -8.09
CA THR A 464 -3.13 3.03 -6.86
C THR A 464 -2.18 4.20 -7.10
N GLY A 465 -1.47 4.23 -8.22
CA GLY A 465 -0.48 5.26 -8.50
C GLY A 465 0.07 5.23 -9.92
N PHE A 466 1.02 6.13 -10.18
CA PHE A 466 1.69 6.27 -11.47
C PHE A 466 3.17 5.89 -11.41
N VAL A 467 3.68 5.38 -12.53
CA VAL A 467 5.11 5.11 -12.73
C VAL A 467 5.59 6.08 -13.80
N TYR A 468 6.17 7.20 -13.38
CA TYR A 468 6.61 8.24 -14.31
C TYR A 468 7.92 7.84 -14.98
N TYR A 469 7.96 7.93 -16.31
CA TYR A 469 9.24 7.91 -16.99
C TYR A 469 10.07 9.13 -16.60
N HIS A 470 11.31 8.87 -16.21
CA HIS A 470 12.34 9.87 -15.97
C HIS A 470 13.50 9.63 -16.93
N TYR A 471 14.03 10.71 -17.50
CA TYR A 471 15.12 10.67 -18.47
C TYR A 471 16.34 11.40 -17.93
N TRP A 472 17.46 10.68 -17.90
CA TRP A 472 18.76 11.17 -17.47
C TRP A 472 19.85 10.67 -18.43
N PHE A 473 20.58 11.61 -19.02
CA PHE A 473 21.59 11.37 -20.03
C PHE A 473 22.95 11.88 -19.57
N VAL A 474 23.98 11.10 -19.86
CA VAL A 474 25.38 11.49 -19.72
C VAL A 474 26.02 11.49 -21.10
N GLY A 475 27.12 12.25 -21.25
CA GLY A 475 27.94 12.24 -22.45
C GLY A 475 27.89 13.53 -23.26
N LYS A 476 28.69 13.57 -24.33
CA LYS A 476 28.99 14.78 -25.12
C LYS A 476 27.76 15.47 -25.73
N ASN A 477 26.67 14.73 -25.95
CA ASN A 477 25.42 15.22 -26.54
C ASN A 477 24.23 15.19 -25.56
N ALA A 478 24.48 14.98 -24.26
CA ALA A 478 23.45 15.06 -23.25
C ALA A 478 22.88 16.49 -23.16
N PRO A 479 21.62 16.66 -22.70
CA PRO A 479 21.10 17.97 -22.32
C PRO A 479 22.04 18.69 -21.35
N ILE A 480 22.04 20.03 -21.39
CA ILE A 480 22.94 20.89 -20.57
C ILE A 480 22.85 20.58 -19.06
N CYS A 481 21.74 19.98 -18.60
CA CYS A 481 21.53 19.58 -17.22
C CYS A 481 21.27 18.08 -17.05
N HIS A 482 21.69 17.23 -17.99
CA HIS A 482 21.44 15.77 -18.04
C HIS A 482 19.97 15.34 -18.19
N LYS A 483 19.02 16.24 -17.92
CA LYS A 483 17.58 15.95 -17.84
C LYS A 483 16.87 16.21 -19.16
N ALA A 484 15.95 15.33 -19.54
CA ALA A 484 14.95 15.58 -20.59
C ALA A 484 13.53 15.33 -20.07
N MET A 485 12.53 16.05 -20.60
CA MET A 485 11.11 15.94 -20.19
C MET A 485 10.87 16.02 -18.66
N PHE A 486 11.75 16.70 -17.94
CA PHE A 486 11.78 16.70 -16.48
C PHE A 486 10.75 17.62 -15.84
N ARG A 487 10.21 18.59 -16.59
CA ARG A 487 9.37 19.65 -16.02
C ARG A 487 8.13 19.11 -15.31
N VAL A 488 7.42 18.15 -15.90
CA VAL A 488 6.24 17.54 -15.26
C VAL A 488 6.58 16.92 -13.91
N LEU A 489 7.73 16.25 -13.80
CA LEU A 489 8.21 15.69 -12.54
C LEU A 489 8.57 16.79 -11.53
N GLU A 490 9.31 17.82 -11.95
CA GLU A 490 9.67 18.92 -11.05
C GLU A 490 8.44 19.74 -10.59
N GLU A 491 7.41 19.89 -11.43
CA GLU A 491 6.14 20.52 -11.03
C GLU A 491 5.47 19.75 -9.88
N ILE A 492 5.52 18.40 -9.88
CA ILE A 492 5.01 17.60 -8.76
C ILE A 492 5.72 17.96 -7.45
N LEU A 493 7.02 18.26 -7.48
CA LEU A 493 7.76 18.69 -6.28
C LEU A 493 7.36 20.11 -5.83
N ILE A 494 6.93 20.95 -6.76
CA ILE A 494 6.59 22.36 -6.51
C ILE A 494 5.16 22.49 -5.98
N ASP A 495 4.19 21.93 -6.70
CA ASP A 495 2.77 22.08 -6.37
C ASP A 495 2.16 20.89 -5.63
N GLY A 496 2.84 19.74 -5.62
CA GLY A 496 2.36 18.52 -4.97
C GLY A 496 1.24 17.81 -5.73
N GLU A 497 0.94 18.24 -6.97
CA GLU A 497 -0.13 17.67 -7.80
C GLU A 497 0.45 16.82 -8.95
N PRO A 498 -0.08 15.61 -9.17
CA PRO A 498 -1.27 15.08 -8.54
C PRO A 498 -1.02 14.53 -7.13
N ASP A 499 -2.02 14.70 -6.23
CA ASP A 499 -2.02 14.02 -4.92
C ASP A 499 -2.26 12.50 -5.07
N MET A 500 -1.28 11.78 -5.60
CA MET A 500 -1.35 10.36 -5.91
C MET A 500 0.01 9.70 -5.68
N PRO A 501 0.04 8.46 -5.14
CA PRO A 501 1.28 7.70 -5.04
C PRO A 501 2.00 7.58 -6.38
N PHE A 502 3.33 7.69 -6.36
CA PHE A 502 4.12 7.50 -7.57
C PHE A 502 5.52 6.94 -7.30
N MET A 503 6.11 6.40 -8.37
CA MET A 503 7.52 6.02 -8.43
C MET A 503 8.09 6.41 -9.79
N LEU A 504 9.42 6.34 -9.94
CA LEU A 504 10.11 6.63 -11.19
C LEU A 504 10.55 5.37 -11.92
N SER A 505 10.49 5.43 -13.25
CA SER A 505 11.17 4.52 -14.16
C SER A 505 12.21 5.27 -14.97
N TRP A 506 13.48 4.95 -14.79
CA TRP A 506 14.54 5.49 -15.63
C TRP A 506 14.45 4.85 -17.01
N ALA A 507 13.93 5.60 -17.97
CA ALA A 507 13.88 5.23 -19.38
C ALA A 507 15.29 5.40 -19.98
N ASN A 508 16.16 4.47 -19.62
CA ASN A 508 17.60 4.55 -19.83
C ASN A 508 18.03 4.11 -21.22
N GLU A 509 17.25 4.38 -22.26
CA GLU A 509 17.59 3.99 -23.63
C GLU A 509 17.96 5.20 -24.50
N PRO A 510 18.85 5.04 -25.49
CA PRO A 510 19.18 6.12 -26.42
C PRO A 510 17.97 6.52 -27.26
N TRP A 511 17.80 7.83 -27.47
CA TRP A 511 16.77 8.33 -28.38
C TRP A 511 17.29 8.29 -29.81
N ASN A 512 16.58 7.60 -30.69
CA ASN A 512 16.95 7.46 -32.09
C ASN A 512 15.85 7.99 -33.02
N LYS A 513 16.20 8.42 -34.24
CA LYS A 513 15.20 8.84 -35.24
C LYS A 513 14.26 7.72 -35.70
N ARG A 514 14.47 6.44 -35.32
CA ARG A 514 13.49 5.38 -35.61
C ARG A 514 12.17 5.59 -34.86
N TRP A 515 12.20 6.33 -33.75
CA TRP A 515 10.99 6.74 -33.03
C TRP A 515 10.04 7.61 -33.87
N SER A 516 10.46 8.15 -35.03
CA SER A 516 9.62 8.98 -35.93
C SER A 516 9.38 8.44 -37.34
N GLY A 517 9.65 7.15 -37.57
CA GLY A 517 9.29 6.49 -38.83
C GLY A 517 10.04 6.96 -40.08
N LYS A 518 10.97 7.93 -39.99
CA LYS A 518 11.83 8.33 -41.10
C LYS A 518 13.10 7.48 -41.12
N SER A 519 13.00 6.29 -41.71
CA SER A 519 14.15 5.40 -41.94
C SER A 519 14.92 5.83 -43.19
N SER A 520 16.16 6.29 -43.00
CA SER A 520 17.28 5.99 -43.92
C SER A 520 18.66 6.22 -43.31
N ASN A 521 18.80 6.95 -42.19
CA ASN A 521 20.07 7.08 -41.48
C ASN A 521 19.91 6.76 -39.99
N ASN A 522 20.87 5.99 -39.45
CA ASN A 522 20.97 5.55 -38.05
C ASN A 522 21.29 6.73 -37.07
N THR A 523 20.63 7.87 -37.23
CA THR A 523 20.95 9.08 -36.47
C THR A 523 20.35 9.00 -35.07
N VAL A 524 21.22 8.77 -34.10
CA VAL A 524 20.93 8.92 -32.66
C VAL A 524 20.67 10.40 -32.38
N LEU A 525 19.52 10.74 -31.78
CA LEU A 525 19.11 12.10 -31.39
C LEU A 525 19.74 12.49 -30.05
N LEU A 526 19.61 11.61 -29.05
CA LEU A 526 20.33 11.68 -27.77
C LEU A 526 21.03 10.34 -27.57
N ASN A 527 22.36 10.39 -27.54
CA ASN A 527 23.14 9.21 -27.19
C ASN A 527 23.02 8.95 -25.69
N GLN A 528 22.88 7.69 -25.30
CA GLN A 528 22.85 7.31 -23.89
C GLN A 528 24.20 6.74 -23.50
N GLU A 529 25.01 7.58 -22.87
CA GLU A 529 26.14 7.12 -22.06
C GLU A 529 25.69 7.05 -20.59
N TYR A 530 26.42 6.28 -19.79
CA TYR A 530 26.09 6.04 -18.39
C TYR A 530 27.08 6.68 -17.43
N GLY A 531 28.18 7.25 -17.93
CA GLY A 531 29.12 8.00 -17.11
C GLY A 531 29.89 7.15 -16.11
N ASP A 532 30.39 7.84 -15.08
CA ASP A 532 31.14 7.29 -13.97
C ASP A 532 30.53 7.66 -12.60
N ILE A 533 31.28 7.43 -11.52
CA ILE A 533 30.88 7.69 -10.13
C ILE A 533 30.36 9.13 -9.93
N ALA A 534 30.98 10.14 -10.58
CA ALA A 534 30.56 11.52 -10.44
C ALA A 534 29.17 11.74 -11.06
N ASP A 535 28.95 11.18 -12.25
CA ASP A 535 27.66 11.25 -12.94
C ASP A 535 26.56 10.51 -12.17
N TRP A 536 26.86 9.31 -11.67
CA TRP A 536 25.93 8.51 -10.87
C TRP A 536 25.54 9.20 -9.57
N THR A 537 26.50 9.88 -8.94
CA THR A 537 26.26 10.68 -7.73
C THR A 537 25.33 11.85 -8.03
N LEU A 538 25.53 12.54 -9.17
CA LEU A 538 24.66 13.64 -9.57
C LEU A 538 23.24 13.15 -9.88
N HIS A 539 23.11 12.00 -10.56
CA HIS A 539 21.81 11.39 -10.83
C HIS A 539 21.09 11.00 -9.53
N PHE A 540 21.78 10.35 -8.60
CA PHE A 540 21.21 10.01 -7.29
C PHE A 540 20.72 11.25 -6.55
N LYS A 541 21.51 12.33 -6.52
CA LYS A 541 21.13 13.60 -5.88
C LYS A 541 19.86 14.19 -6.49
N TYR A 542 19.67 14.03 -7.79
CA TYR A 542 18.42 14.42 -8.45
C TYR A 542 17.24 13.54 -8.01
N LEU A 543 17.40 12.21 -8.03
CA LEU A 543 16.38 11.24 -7.62
C LEU A 543 15.97 11.42 -6.15
N LEU A 544 16.92 11.77 -5.28
CA LEU A 544 16.70 11.97 -3.85
C LEU A 544 15.63 13.02 -3.54
N ASN A 545 15.47 14.04 -4.40
CA ASN A 545 14.40 15.03 -4.26
C ASN A 545 13.01 14.38 -4.33
N PHE A 546 12.85 13.39 -5.19
CA PHE A 546 11.61 12.63 -5.34
C PHE A 546 11.45 11.58 -4.25
N PHE A 547 12.53 10.90 -3.85
CA PHE A 547 12.47 9.91 -2.78
C PHE A 547 11.94 10.50 -1.46
N ARG A 548 12.22 11.79 -1.21
CA ARG A 548 11.73 12.56 -0.05
C ARG A 548 10.28 13.02 -0.18
N HIS A 549 9.67 12.88 -1.35
CA HIS A 549 8.28 13.30 -1.55
C HIS A 549 7.34 12.36 -0.76
N PRO A 550 6.33 12.89 -0.04
CA PRO A 550 5.47 12.08 0.83
C PRO A 550 4.65 11.01 0.08
N ASN A 551 4.32 11.28 -1.20
CA ASN A 551 3.62 10.32 -2.06
C ASN A 551 4.58 9.37 -2.81
N TYR A 552 5.89 9.45 -2.58
CA TYR A 552 6.83 8.52 -3.20
C TYR A 552 6.68 7.12 -2.60
N ILE A 553 6.63 6.11 -3.46
CA ILE A 553 6.38 4.74 -3.02
C ILE A 553 7.63 4.15 -2.38
N LEU A 554 7.42 3.61 -1.19
CA LEU A 554 8.42 2.87 -0.43
C LEU A 554 7.99 1.41 -0.26
N ILE A 555 8.94 0.49 -0.28
CA ILE A 555 8.76 -0.87 0.22
C ILE A 555 9.77 -1.12 1.33
N HIS A 556 9.28 -1.52 2.51
CA HIS A 556 10.10 -1.70 3.71
C HIS A 556 11.01 -0.49 4.02
N GLY A 557 10.49 0.72 3.77
CA GLY A 557 11.21 1.98 3.94
C GLY A 557 12.19 2.34 2.82
N LYS A 558 12.42 1.47 1.83
CA LYS A 558 13.29 1.75 0.67
C LYS A 558 12.50 2.43 -0.47
N PRO A 559 12.97 3.56 -1.03
CA PRO A 559 12.39 4.13 -2.25
C PRO A 559 12.44 3.13 -3.40
N VAL A 560 11.33 3.01 -4.12
CA VAL A 560 11.23 2.15 -5.30
C VAL A 560 11.77 2.89 -6.53
N LEU A 561 12.66 2.27 -7.29
CA LEU A 561 13.14 2.79 -8.57
C LEU A 561 13.11 1.68 -9.63
N VAL A 562 12.50 1.97 -10.77
CA VAL A 562 12.49 1.06 -11.92
C VAL A 562 13.62 1.45 -12.88
N ILE A 563 14.41 0.47 -13.34
CA ILE A 563 15.37 0.62 -14.44
C ILE A 563 14.79 -0.07 -15.67
N TYR A 564 14.51 0.71 -16.72
CA TYR A 564 13.72 0.23 -17.84
C TYR A 564 14.44 -0.83 -18.70
N ARG A 565 15.75 -0.66 -18.94
CA ARG A 565 16.57 -1.45 -19.87
C ARG A 565 17.91 -1.81 -19.23
N LEU A 566 17.93 -2.79 -18.34
CA LEU A 566 19.14 -3.21 -17.62
C LEU A 566 20.33 -3.52 -18.54
N GLY A 567 20.09 -4.22 -19.65
CA GLY A 567 21.17 -4.72 -20.51
C GLY A 567 22.04 -3.63 -21.14
N HIS A 568 21.58 -2.37 -21.17
CA HIS A 568 22.41 -1.25 -21.64
C HIS A 568 23.49 -0.82 -20.64
N LEU A 569 23.29 -1.06 -19.34
CA LEU A 569 24.22 -0.62 -18.30
C LEU A 569 25.44 -1.53 -18.19
N SER A 570 25.36 -2.77 -18.69
CA SER A 570 26.49 -3.72 -18.78
C SER A 570 27.36 -3.72 -17.51
N LYS A 571 28.68 -3.51 -17.64
CA LYS A 571 29.65 -3.50 -16.54
C LYS A 571 29.47 -2.35 -15.53
N GLN A 572 28.77 -1.27 -15.90
CA GLN A 572 28.51 -0.13 -15.02
C GLN A 572 27.40 -0.43 -14.00
N LEU A 573 26.53 -1.40 -14.28
CA LEU A 573 25.37 -1.69 -13.42
C LEU A 573 25.77 -2.02 -11.98
N PRO A 574 26.59 -3.05 -11.67
CA PRO A 574 26.90 -3.37 -10.28
C PRO A 574 27.54 -2.22 -9.47
N PRO A 575 28.60 -1.53 -9.95
CA PRO A 575 29.20 -0.45 -9.17
C PRO A 575 28.27 0.76 -8.99
N MET A 576 27.44 1.08 -9.99
CA MET A 576 26.45 2.15 -9.89
C MET A 576 25.38 1.84 -8.84
N LEU A 577 24.82 0.63 -8.86
CA LEU A 577 23.81 0.23 -7.87
C LEU A 577 24.39 0.18 -6.46
N ASN A 578 25.61 -0.33 -6.28
CA ASN A 578 26.28 -0.33 -4.97
C ASN A 578 26.44 1.10 -4.43
N LEU A 579 26.87 2.03 -5.29
CA LEU A 579 26.97 3.45 -4.91
C LEU A 579 25.59 4.02 -4.51
N TRP A 580 24.55 3.78 -5.30
CA TRP A 580 23.21 4.28 -5.00
C TRP A 580 22.63 3.68 -3.72
N GLN A 581 22.89 2.40 -3.44
CA GLN A 581 22.51 1.77 -2.17
C GLN A 581 23.22 2.47 -0.99
N SER A 582 24.54 2.70 -1.08
CA SER A 582 25.30 3.43 -0.05
C SER A 582 24.79 4.85 0.14
N LEU A 583 24.57 5.61 -0.93
CA LEU A 583 24.07 6.98 -0.86
C LEU A 583 22.64 7.04 -0.28
N ALA A 584 21.79 6.05 -0.53
CA ALA A 584 20.47 5.96 0.09
C ALA A 584 20.57 5.77 1.60
N ILE A 585 21.49 4.91 2.06
CA ILE A 585 21.79 4.68 3.49
C ILE A 585 22.30 5.95 4.15
N GLU A 586 23.25 6.65 3.53
CA GLU A 586 23.77 7.93 4.01
C GLU A 586 22.68 9.00 4.14
N ASN A 587 21.61 8.91 3.34
CA ASN A 587 20.49 9.84 3.34
C ASN A 587 19.27 9.36 4.14
N GLY A 588 19.43 8.34 4.99
CA GLY A 588 18.43 7.91 5.96
C GLY A 588 17.43 6.85 5.49
N TYR A 589 17.66 6.24 4.32
CA TYR A 589 16.86 5.10 3.84
C TYR A 589 17.58 3.78 4.10
N PRO A 590 16.89 2.63 4.26
CA PRO A 590 17.55 1.33 4.35
C PRO A 590 18.24 0.86 3.05
N GLY A 591 18.11 1.62 1.96
CA GLY A 591 18.54 1.27 0.60
C GLY A 591 17.51 1.73 -0.43
N ILE A 592 17.64 1.29 -1.67
CA ILE A 592 16.68 1.46 -2.77
C ILE A 592 16.10 0.08 -3.10
N HIS A 593 14.79 -0.01 -3.31
CA HIS A 593 14.14 -1.19 -3.86
C HIS A 593 14.17 -1.09 -5.38
N LEU A 594 15.01 -1.90 -6.01
CA LEU A 594 15.31 -1.82 -7.44
C LEU A 594 14.43 -2.82 -8.21
N ILE A 595 13.68 -2.28 -9.16
CA ILE A 595 12.82 -3.05 -10.05
C ILE A 595 13.38 -2.96 -11.47
N HIS A 596 13.37 -4.06 -12.21
CA HIS A 596 13.63 -4.02 -13.65
C HIS A 596 12.43 -4.46 -14.48
N THR A 597 12.47 -4.09 -15.76
CA THR A 597 11.44 -4.49 -16.71
C THR A 597 11.70 -5.87 -17.29
N ILE A 598 10.66 -6.71 -17.31
CA ILE A 598 10.56 -7.91 -18.15
C ILE A 598 9.58 -7.60 -19.28
N GLY A 599 10.03 -7.75 -20.51
CA GLY A 599 9.25 -7.40 -21.71
C GLY A 599 10.07 -7.69 -22.95
N SER A 600 9.79 -7.00 -24.07
CA SER A 600 10.41 -7.31 -25.36
C SER A 600 11.94 -7.15 -25.41
N PHE A 601 12.52 -6.52 -24.40
CA PHE A 601 13.95 -6.25 -24.37
C PHE A 601 14.74 -7.29 -23.59
N TYR A 602 14.05 -8.08 -22.73
CA TYR A 602 14.70 -8.96 -21.76
C TYR A 602 15.66 -9.98 -22.41
N SER A 603 15.25 -10.62 -23.50
CA SER A 603 16.09 -11.58 -24.24
C SER A 603 16.78 -10.99 -25.47
N ILE A 604 16.39 -9.78 -25.91
CA ILE A 604 17.11 -9.05 -26.97
C ILE A 604 18.43 -8.50 -26.43
N ASP A 605 18.41 -7.99 -25.21
CA ASP A 605 19.57 -7.44 -24.54
C ASP A 605 20.39 -8.61 -23.94
N LYS A 606 21.29 -9.21 -24.75
CA LYS A 606 22.04 -10.48 -24.51
C LYS A 606 22.77 -10.64 -23.17
N GLU A 607 22.88 -9.58 -22.38
CA GLU A 607 23.58 -9.58 -21.09
C GLU A 607 22.62 -9.45 -19.89
N THR A 608 21.32 -9.25 -20.09
CA THR A 608 20.37 -8.96 -18.99
C THR A 608 20.33 -10.06 -17.94
N SER A 609 20.17 -11.33 -18.33
CA SER A 609 20.11 -12.46 -17.39
C SER A 609 21.40 -12.63 -16.57
N LYS A 610 22.57 -12.44 -17.18
CA LYS A 610 23.87 -12.47 -16.48
C LYS A 610 24.05 -11.29 -15.53
N LEU A 611 23.43 -10.14 -15.84
CA LEU A 611 23.49 -8.95 -15.02
C LEU A 611 22.58 -9.07 -13.80
N GLU A 612 21.41 -9.70 -13.92
CA GLU A 612 20.52 -9.97 -12.77
C GLU A 612 21.25 -10.70 -11.64
N GLU A 613 21.98 -11.77 -11.97
CA GLU A 613 22.74 -12.56 -10.99
C GLU A 613 23.80 -11.74 -10.26
N ARG A 614 24.34 -10.70 -10.91
CA ARG A 614 25.44 -9.88 -10.40
C ARG A 614 24.98 -8.59 -9.70
N ALA A 615 23.76 -8.13 -10.02
CA ALA A 615 23.26 -6.82 -9.62
C ALA A 615 22.40 -6.84 -8.35
N ASN A 616 22.06 -8.03 -7.82
CA ASN A 616 21.26 -8.20 -6.61
C ASN A 616 19.98 -7.32 -6.61
N LEU A 617 19.21 -7.43 -7.69
CA LEU A 617 17.95 -6.68 -7.86
C LEU A 617 16.85 -7.26 -6.97
N ASP A 618 15.97 -6.39 -6.44
CA ASP A 618 14.92 -6.81 -5.52
C ASP A 618 13.72 -7.43 -6.25
N ALA A 619 13.32 -6.86 -7.40
CA ALA A 619 12.13 -7.31 -8.13
C ALA A 619 12.17 -7.02 -9.64
N ALA A 620 11.20 -7.60 -10.34
CA ALA A 620 10.95 -7.38 -11.75
C ALA A 620 9.47 -7.08 -11.98
N PHE A 621 9.11 -6.41 -13.07
CA PHE A 621 7.71 -6.30 -13.48
C PHE A 621 7.50 -6.64 -14.94
N HIS A 622 6.30 -7.16 -15.26
CA HIS A 622 5.94 -7.53 -16.61
C HIS A 622 5.34 -6.34 -17.37
N PHE A 623 6.13 -5.75 -18.27
CA PHE A 623 5.70 -4.59 -19.06
C PHE A 623 4.65 -4.97 -20.12
N TRP A 624 4.90 -6.05 -20.86
CA TRP A 624 4.00 -6.64 -21.86
C TRP A 624 3.96 -8.18 -21.75
N PRO A 625 3.29 -8.71 -20.72
CA PRO A 625 3.40 -10.11 -20.31
C PRO A 625 2.81 -11.15 -21.26
N ALA A 626 1.98 -10.76 -22.21
CA ALA A 626 1.39 -11.68 -23.18
C ALA A 626 2.35 -12.04 -24.33
N ALA A 627 3.65 -11.77 -24.18
CA ALA A 627 4.68 -11.95 -25.20
C ALA A 627 5.64 -13.11 -24.86
N THR A 628 5.83 -14.02 -25.81
CA THR A 628 6.91 -15.04 -25.90
C THR A 628 7.28 -15.15 -27.38
N ALA A 629 8.48 -15.52 -27.86
CA ALA A 629 9.71 -16.01 -27.21
C ALA A 629 10.96 -15.24 -27.68
N GLY A 630 11.85 -14.94 -26.74
CA GLY A 630 13.14 -14.28 -26.97
C GLY A 630 13.13 -12.77 -27.23
N THR A 631 12.02 -12.06 -27.42
CA THR A 631 10.78 -11.88 -26.63
C THR A 631 9.52 -11.84 -27.53
N GLY A 632 9.66 -12.41 -28.73
CA GLY A 632 8.86 -12.09 -29.91
C GLY A 632 7.51 -12.78 -30.00
N MET A 633 6.45 -12.03 -29.67
CA MET A 633 5.05 -12.15 -30.08
C MET A 633 4.63 -13.40 -30.87
N GLU A 634 3.89 -14.30 -30.23
CA GLU A 634 2.71 -14.89 -30.86
C GLU A 634 1.48 -14.11 -30.42
N LEU A 635 0.69 -13.61 -31.38
CA LEU A 635 -0.56 -12.91 -31.11
C LEU A 635 -1.60 -13.90 -30.55
N GLY A 636 -1.50 -14.23 -29.27
CA GLY A 636 -2.61 -14.79 -28.52
C GLY A 636 -3.57 -13.70 -28.07
N ASN A 637 -4.85 -14.03 -27.81
CA ASN A 637 -5.88 -13.10 -27.31
C ASN A 637 -5.64 -12.62 -25.86
N LYS A 638 -4.41 -12.74 -25.33
CA LYS A 638 -4.08 -12.40 -23.95
C LYS A 638 -3.64 -10.95 -23.84
N THR A 639 -4.06 -10.29 -22.76
CA THR A 639 -3.75 -8.88 -22.45
C THR A 639 -3.04 -8.70 -21.10
N ALA A 640 -2.85 -9.78 -20.33
CA ALA A 640 -2.26 -9.75 -18.99
C ALA A 640 -1.45 -11.03 -18.69
N SER A 641 -0.63 -10.97 -17.63
CA SER A 641 0.19 -12.10 -17.14
C SER A 641 -0.67 -13.16 -16.47
N THR A 642 -0.30 -14.43 -16.59
CA THR A 642 -0.91 -15.51 -15.79
C THR A 642 0.11 -16.45 -15.14
N PHE A 643 1.40 -16.19 -15.32
CA PHE A 643 2.50 -16.96 -14.74
C PHE A 643 3.75 -16.05 -14.61
N ASP A 644 4.70 -16.47 -13.78
CA ASP A 644 6.00 -15.84 -13.65
C ASP A 644 6.92 -16.27 -14.80
N PHE A 645 7.75 -15.37 -15.31
CA PHE A 645 8.79 -15.71 -16.29
C PHE A 645 9.94 -16.45 -15.62
N ASP A 646 10.69 -17.22 -16.40
CA ASP A 646 11.92 -17.88 -15.93
C ASP A 646 13.08 -16.86 -15.92
N VAL A 647 13.17 -16.10 -14.82
CA VAL A 647 14.21 -15.09 -14.58
C VAL A 647 14.79 -15.25 -13.17
N ASN A 648 15.99 -14.71 -12.94
CA ASN A 648 16.71 -14.92 -11.68
C ASN A 648 16.20 -14.03 -10.54
N THR A 649 15.35 -13.07 -10.85
CA THR A 649 14.84 -12.10 -9.87
C THR A 649 13.79 -12.74 -8.93
N PRO A 650 13.94 -12.59 -7.60
CA PRO A 650 13.15 -13.35 -6.63
C PRO A 650 11.67 -12.95 -6.59
N VAL A 651 11.36 -11.70 -6.94
CA VAL A 651 9.99 -11.17 -6.95
C VAL A 651 9.62 -10.71 -8.35
N GLN A 652 8.47 -11.17 -8.84
CA GLN A 652 7.91 -10.75 -10.13
C GLN A 652 6.51 -10.16 -9.96
N TYR A 653 6.37 -8.89 -10.32
CA TYR A 653 5.11 -8.17 -10.39
C TYR A 653 4.48 -8.33 -11.76
N TRP A 654 3.21 -8.70 -11.78
CA TRP A 654 2.49 -8.95 -13.01
C TRP A 654 2.03 -7.64 -13.66
N GLY A 655 1.61 -7.74 -14.91
CA GLY A 655 1.04 -6.60 -15.61
C GLY A 655 0.06 -6.92 -16.71
N ALA A 656 -0.42 -5.86 -17.35
CA ALA A 656 -1.37 -5.87 -18.47
C ALA A 656 -1.17 -4.67 -19.39
N PHE A 657 -1.82 -4.69 -20.56
CA PHE A 657 -1.82 -3.58 -21.52
C PHE A 657 -3.15 -3.49 -22.27
N THR A 658 -3.47 -2.32 -22.83
CA THR A 658 -4.76 -2.07 -23.51
C THR A 658 -4.70 -2.20 -25.03
N GLY A 659 -3.51 -2.42 -25.59
CA GLY A 659 -3.24 -2.44 -27.03
C GLY A 659 -1.89 -1.79 -27.34
N PHE A 660 -1.47 -1.86 -28.59
CA PHE A 660 -0.24 -1.22 -29.05
C PHE A 660 -0.30 -0.94 -30.55
N ASP A 661 -0.39 0.32 -30.94
CA ASP A 661 -0.46 0.75 -32.32
C ASP A 661 0.38 2.03 -32.52
N ARG A 662 1.49 1.85 -33.26
CA ARG A 662 2.47 2.90 -33.55
C ARG A 662 2.21 3.62 -34.86
N ARG A 663 1.09 3.38 -35.55
CA ARG A 663 0.72 4.08 -36.78
C ARG A 663 0.73 5.61 -36.66
N PRO A 664 0.52 6.24 -35.48
CA PRO A 664 0.73 7.68 -35.34
C PRO A 664 2.16 8.16 -35.61
N ARG A 665 3.18 7.33 -35.33
CA ARG A 665 4.59 7.66 -35.60
C ARG A 665 5.15 6.96 -36.85
N VAL A 666 4.59 5.80 -37.21
CA VAL A 666 5.09 4.92 -38.27
C VAL A 666 3.90 4.36 -39.06
N SER A 667 3.53 5.02 -40.16
CA SER A 667 2.28 4.77 -40.89
C SER A 667 2.05 3.30 -41.32
N ASN A 668 3.11 2.53 -41.56
CA ASN A 668 3.05 1.12 -41.96
C ASN A 668 3.27 0.12 -40.80
N ALA A 669 3.24 0.57 -39.54
CA ALA A 669 3.37 -0.32 -38.40
C ALA A 669 2.17 -1.26 -38.27
N THR A 670 2.43 -2.53 -37.93
CA THR A 670 1.38 -3.51 -37.62
C THR A 670 0.82 -3.24 -36.22
N PRO A 671 -0.48 -2.96 -36.07
CA PRO A 671 -1.09 -2.71 -34.77
C PRO A 671 -1.42 -4.01 -34.03
N ILE A 672 -1.36 -3.96 -32.70
CA ILE A 672 -1.89 -4.94 -31.76
C ILE A 672 -3.17 -4.33 -31.16
N LEU A 673 -4.30 -4.60 -31.80
CA LEU A 673 -5.60 -4.12 -31.32
C LEU A 673 -6.13 -5.04 -30.23
N ARG A 674 -6.65 -4.44 -29.16
CA ARG A 674 -7.32 -5.17 -28.07
C ARG A 674 -8.59 -4.42 -27.69
N SER A 675 -9.71 -5.12 -27.75
CA SER A 675 -10.99 -4.59 -27.29
C SER A 675 -11.01 -4.42 -25.77
N VAL A 676 -11.93 -3.60 -25.28
CA VAL A 676 -12.23 -3.48 -23.84
C VAL A 676 -12.58 -4.85 -23.22
N GLY A 677 -13.28 -5.71 -23.98
CA GLY A 677 -13.65 -7.06 -23.56
C GLY A 677 -12.44 -7.99 -23.37
N GLU A 678 -11.49 -7.98 -24.30
CA GLU A 678 -10.24 -8.76 -24.19
C GLU A 678 -9.34 -8.26 -23.06
N PHE A 679 -9.28 -6.95 -22.84
CA PHE A 679 -8.58 -6.38 -21.70
C PHE A 679 -9.19 -6.87 -20.38
N ARG A 680 -10.51 -6.77 -20.23
CA ARG A 680 -11.23 -7.29 -19.06
C ARG A 680 -10.97 -8.77 -18.83
N GLN A 681 -11.09 -9.58 -19.89
CA GLN A 681 -10.89 -11.02 -19.80
C GLN A 681 -9.46 -11.36 -19.37
N GLY A 682 -8.45 -10.67 -19.91
CA GLY A 682 -7.07 -10.88 -19.49
C GLY A 682 -6.83 -10.51 -18.02
N LEU A 683 -7.38 -9.39 -17.54
CA LEU A 683 -7.34 -9.05 -16.12
C LEU A 683 -7.98 -10.14 -15.25
N SER A 684 -9.17 -10.62 -15.61
CA SER A 684 -9.84 -11.71 -14.89
C SER A 684 -9.00 -12.99 -14.86
N SER A 685 -8.42 -13.38 -16.00
CA SER A 685 -7.52 -14.54 -16.07
C SER A 685 -6.26 -14.34 -15.22
N SER A 686 -5.72 -13.12 -15.17
CA SER A 686 -4.57 -12.77 -14.33
C SER A 686 -4.91 -12.91 -12.85
N PHE A 687 -6.01 -12.28 -12.41
CA PHE A 687 -6.44 -12.33 -11.02
C PHE A 687 -6.80 -13.75 -10.57
N GLN A 688 -7.38 -14.56 -11.46
CA GLN A 688 -7.62 -15.99 -11.23
C GLN A 688 -6.33 -16.79 -11.06
N ALA A 689 -5.29 -16.47 -11.82
CA ALA A 689 -4.00 -17.11 -11.63
C ALA A 689 -3.36 -16.67 -10.30
N MET A 690 -3.47 -15.39 -9.91
CA MET A 690 -2.96 -14.88 -8.62
C MET A 690 -3.63 -15.57 -7.42
N SER A 691 -4.95 -15.83 -7.47
CA SER A 691 -5.67 -16.51 -6.39
C SER A 691 -5.20 -17.96 -6.17
N ASN A 692 -4.50 -18.55 -7.15
CA ASN A 692 -4.01 -19.92 -7.10
C ASN A 692 -2.53 -20.04 -6.71
N LEU A 693 -1.89 -18.96 -6.23
CA LEU A 693 -0.46 -18.94 -5.87
C LEU A 693 -0.24 -18.63 -4.37
N PRO A 694 -0.67 -19.49 -3.43
CA PRO A 694 -0.48 -19.26 -1.99
C PRO A 694 1.00 -19.17 -1.59
N GLN A 695 1.89 -19.79 -2.36
CA GLN A 695 3.34 -19.76 -2.16
C GLN A 695 4.01 -18.43 -2.53
N LYS A 696 3.32 -17.53 -3.24
CA LYS A 696 3.92 -16.28 -3.69
C LYS A 696 4.05 -15.31 -2.50
N GLU A 697 5.28 -14.96 -2.15
CA GLU A 697 5.60 -13.91 -1.17
C GLU A 697 5.92 -12.64 -1.95
N ILE A 698 4.99 -11.68 -1.94
CA ILE A 698 5.15 -10.38 -2.59
C ILE A 698 4.85 -9.31 -1.57
N GLU A 699 5.72 -8.32 -1.49
CA GLU A 699 5.71 -7.34 -0.40
C GLU A 699 4.44 -6.47 -0.47
N LYS A 700 4.14 -5.88 -1.64
CA LYS A 700 2.99 -4.97 -1.83
C LYS A 700 2.05 -5.37 -2.98
N ASN A 701 2.18 -6.58 -3.52
CA ASN A 701 1.41 -7.11 -4.65
C ASN A 701 1.14 -6.08 -5.78
N PHE A 702 2.20 -5.45 -6.28
CA PHE A 702 2.07 -4.49 -7.37
C PHE A 702 1.64 -5.18 -8.67
N PHE A 703 0.84 -4.45 -9.45
CA PHE A 703 0.37 -4.87 -10.77
C PHE A 703 0.49 -3.70 -11.75
N PHE A 704 1.27 -3.87 -12.81
CA PHE A 704 1.62 -2.78 -13.72
C PHE A 704 0.72 -2.76 -14.96
N ILE A 705 0.28 -1.58 -15.40
CA ILE A 705 -0.47 -1.40 -16.63
C ILE A 705 0.28 -0.47 -17.56
N THR A 706 0.54 -0.95 -18.77
CA THR A 706 1.14 -0.17 -19.86
C THR A 706 0.03 0.32 -20.80
N ALA A 707 -0.35 1.59 -20.79
CA ALA A 707 0.06 2.69 -19.90
C ALA A 707 -1.13 3.62 -19.63
N TRP A 708 -0.98 4.63 -18.78
CA TRP A 708 -1.99 5.67 -18.59
C TRP A 708 -2.22 6.44 -19.90
N ASN A 709 -1.16 7.01 -20.48
CA ASN A 709 -1.25 8.04 -21.53
C ASN A 709 -0.20 7.91 -22.66
N GLU A 710 0.18 6.71 -23.08
CA GLU A 710 1.05 6.51 -24.27
C GLU A 710 0.25 6.62 -25.57
N TRP A 711 -0.24 7.82 -25.88
CA TRP A 711 -1.20 8.07 -26.97
C TRP A 711 -0.67 7.69 -28.35
N ASN A 712 0.59 7.99 -28.66
CA ASN A 712 1.16 7.68 -29.98
C ASN A 712 1.64 6.23 -30.13
N GLU A 713 1.57 5.44 -29.06
CA GLU A 713 1.69 3.97 -29.10
C GLU A 713 0.35 3.27 -28.89
N GLN A 714 -0.73 4.04 -28.68
CA GLN A 714 -2.08 3.53 -28.44
C GLN A 714 -2.14 2.49 -27.31
N ALA A 715 -1.21 2.56 -26.36
CA ALA A 715 -1.20 1.82 -25.10
C ALA A 715 -1.78 2.71 -23.99
N VAL A 716 -3.07 3.05 -24.13
CA VAL A 716 -3.74 4.10 -23.34
C VAL A 716 -4.85 3.50 -22.50
N LEU A 717 -4.85 3.84 -21.21
CA LEU A 717 -5.91 3.56 -20.24
C LEU A 717 -6.79 4.79 -19.98
N GLU A 718 -6.24 5.99 -20.20
CA GLU A 718 -6.96 7.26 -20.16
C GLU A 718 -8.17 7.28 -21.12
N PRO A 719 -9.30 7.92 -20.76
CA PRO A 719 -10.50 7.92 -21.58
C PRO A 719 -10.30 8.46 -23.00
N ASP A 720 -10.83 7.74 -23.98
CA ASP A 720 -10.64 8.01 -25.40
C ASP A 720 -11.96 8.21 -26.16
N ASN A 721 -11.91 8.78 -27.36
CA ASN A 721 -13.09 9.10 -28.15
C ASN A 721 -13.85 7.89 -28.73
N ILE A 722 -13.25 6.69 -28.71
CA ILE A 722 -13.85 5.45 -29.24
C ILE A 722 -14.50 4.66 -28.10
N ASN A 723 -13.75 4.41 -27.03
CA ASN A 723 -14.16 3.57 -25.91
C ASN A 723 -14.68 4.36 -24.71
N GLU A 724 -14.57 5.69 -24.74
CA GLU A 724 -14.88 6.58 -23.62
C GLU A 724 -14.20 6.09 -22.34
N PHE A 725 -14.95 5.74 -21.29
CA PHE A 725 -14.41 5.21 -20.03
C PHE A 725 -14.25 3.68 -20.01
N GLY A 726 -14.37 3.02 -21.17
CA GLY A 726 -14.48 1.56 -21.28
C GLY A 726 -13.37 0.76 -20.60
N TYR A 727 -12.09 1.12 -20.81
CA TYR A 727 -10.98 0.41 -20.17
C TYR A 727 -10.92 0.64 -18.65
N LEU A 728 -11.26 1.84 -18.16
CA LEU A 728 -11.34 2.12 -16.73
C LEU A 728 -12.49 1.32 -16.06
N LYS A 729 -13.64 1.22 -16.75
CA LYS A 729 -14.77 0.37 -16.32
C LYS A 729 -14.36 -1.10 -16.28
N ALA A 730 -13.67 -1.59 -17.32
CA ALA A 730 -13.20 -2.97 -17.38
C ALA A 730 -12.21 -3.31 -16.25
N LEU A 731 -11.29 -2.39 -15.94
CA LEU A 731 -10.37 -2.55 -14.81
C LEU A 731 -11.14 -2.61 -13.47
N ASN A 732 -12.04 -1.65 -13.24
CA ASN A 732 -12.83 -1.62 -12.01
C ASN A 732 -13.69 -2.88 -11.86
N ASP A 733 -14.35 -3.32 -12.94
CA ASP A 733 -15.16 -4.55 -12.99
C ASP A 733 -14.34 -5.78 -12.62
N ALA A 734 -13.12 -5.91 -13.14
CA ALA A 734 -12.24 -7.02 -12.78
C ALA A 734 -11.80 -6.99 -11.30
N LEU A 735 -11.54 -5.78 -10.74
CA LEU A 735 -11.15 -5.62 -9.35
C LEU A 735 -12.28 -5.94 -8.35
N ILE A 736 -13.53 -5.58 -8.68
CA ILE A 736 -14.71 -5.86 -7.84
C ILE A 736 -15.28 -7.28 -8.04
N HIS A 737 -14.70 -8.06 -8.95
CA HIS A 737 -14.97 -9.50 -9.15
C HIS A 737 -13.69 -10.32 -9.00
N PHE A 738 -12.76 -9.84 -8.17
CA PHE A 738 -11.52 -10.54 -7.88
C PHE A 738 -11.82 -11.93 -7.29
N PRO A 739 -11.28 -13.02 -7.86
CA PRO A 739 -11.65 -14.38 -7.50
C PRO A 739 -11.06 -14.84 -6.16
N ALA A 740 -11.87 -15.60 -5.42
CA ALA A 740 -11.44 -16.35 -4.26
C ALA A 740 -10.88 -17.72 -4.68
N LYS A 741 -9.98 -18.28 -3.88
CA LYS A 741 -9.69 -19.72 -3.89
C LYS A 741 -10.66 -20.42 -2.96
N ASN A 742 -11.55 -21.23 -3.50
CA ASN A 742 -12.42 -22.08 -2.68
C ASN A 742 -11.63 -23.31 -2.25
N LYS A 743 -11.54 -23.54 -0.94
CA LYS A 743 -10.98 -24.78 -0.41
C LYS A 743 -12.13 -25.75 -0.23
N ILE A 744 -12.35 -26.60 -1.23
CA ILE A 744 -13.23 -27.75 -1.10
C ILE A 744 -12.49 -28.74 -0.19
N HIS A 745 -13.04 -29.01 1.00
CA HIS A 745 -12.59 -30.17 1.75
C HIS A 745 -12.98 -31.42 0.95
N VAL A 746 -11.97 -32.26 0.66
CA VAL A 746 -12.13 -33.53 -0.04
C VAL A 746 -13.13 -34.38 0.73
N GLU A 747 -14.15 -34.90 0.03
CA GLU A 747 -15.12 -35.88 0.54
C GLU A 747 -14.45 -37.12 1.14
#